data_AF-A0A0Z8VC32-F1
#
_entry.id   AF-A0A0Z8VC32-F1
#
_cell.length_a   1.000
_cell.length_b   1.000
_cell.length_c   1.000
_cell.angle_alpha   90.00
_cell.angle_beta   90.00
_cell.angle_gamma   90.00
#
_symmetry.space_group_name_H-M   'P 1'
#
loop_
_entity.id
_entity.type
_entity.pdbx_description
1 polymer ?
#
loop_
_entity_poly.entity_id
_entity_poly.type
_entity_poly.pdbx_seq_one_letter_code
_entity_poly.pdbx_strand_id
1 'polypeptide(L)'
;MQTIDYNQVQNAQAKRRTAYENTSKLLPFYDRNTIVKYGNLIDEASNLYSKPIQSVLTLNEDGVATNIYDQHASLTKLLIHYEDGTSEVLPLVYKGEYGNTKVVEYHLGEQLLYTPEQLLSLETSLIDELVQEFSQVELYSEKMAEVLHIKTADKHAKLKDLYLDESFAEVKDNLEVHIKGLLANRQVVDTTSKAVRDVIKKEFLADKEKIMFALAYLNRLYGIKYGDTNIKNIVLHHADFYNRQLDTLDWLKSFTNQIIKDTDQYYVSQQGYEDMYFDRLTLANNAAIHKERFGALSSQLGTVRDFLEYNKKLFLGETDSRKWFKEATNAFVYEIPSNANSSIDTSLYSHLGRIPRYEKYYLPLLNIKEKDDIFVMSSMATVAFGGYGRYVDTALKKTNPEQYYQAVKTVQTSLIPKHGKRLGDFLDMWYQMADSHLRDKFIQRSTEIWDGYWIKDSNVFEDQTDKRRWADKYDQEYRYVQELAGALNEWHRKSTDSAFSDTITFVKFSNRDMLSDLGDSTMSHELVHNYDETIMLDGYKRRPGQDAESYAMGLLQSSAGGGIYYYGFNFMNEHSPNTPHNVSSSRFKTKEDLQTYLKGIFDVTYLLDAVEIEAIATKGKEAYPYFFNKIELVPATEAHTNQIPGYQNTHDRIRKLSDVELANLNISTINDAIDHALVAKTSLLPEQDYLRENLKNYYFVPLYYPIYAGLQNNSGTVGGLQFRKTALELLAAKGWEEGFIPYATDKLKAEAEAAGRPLSDQFIFEKIFANQYADYTSFKKAMYKERLDKKNSMKAISFIYNGRTETIENYDTLKRLMQDAVNKDYQAAQNGQIGFNRQGLKDAILKAYVKLTDSFSSSIFGE
;
A
#
# COMPACT_ATOMS: atom_id res chain seq x y z
N MET A 1 16.45 18.49 -43.52
CA MET A 1 17.80 19.07 -43.57
C MET A 1 18.53 18.53 -44.80
N GLN A 2 19.14 19.38 -45.62
CA GLN A 2 20.13 18.93 -46.60
C GLN A 2 21.38 18.46 -45.84
N THR A 3 21.80 17.21 -46.06
CA THR A 3 23.08 16.71 -45.52
C THR A 3 24.20 17.46 -46.24
N ILE A 4 25.01 18.23 -45.51
CA ILE A 4 26.13 18.98 -46.09
C ILE A 4 27.25 18.00 -46.42
N ASP A 5 27.67 17.94 -47.68
CA ASP A 5 28.83 17.15 -48.11
C ASP A 5 30.12 17.92 -47.86
N TYR A 6 30.77 17.65 -46.72
CA TYR A 6 32.05 18.27 -46.36
C TYR A 6 33.21 17.85 -47.28
N ASN A 7 33.09 16.79 -48.09
CA ASN A 7 34.16 16.36 -49.00
C ASN A 7 34.46 17.39 -50.11
N GLN A 8 33.57 18.36 -50.31
CA GLN A 8 33.73 19.45 -51.27
C GLN A 8 34.46 20.67 -50.68
N VAL A 9 34.84 20.63 -49.41
CA VAL A 9 35.52 21.72 -48.68
C VAL A 9 37.02 21.47 -48.66
N GLN A 10 37.82 22.52 -48.84
CA GLN A 10 39.27 22.43 -48.85
C GLN A 10 39.81 21.87 -47.52
N ASN A 11 40.75 20.92 -47.61
CA ASN A 11 41.36 20.21 -46.47
C ASN A 11 40.45 19.23 -45.71
N ALA A 12 39.27 18.91 -46.25
CA ALA A 12 38.41 17.88 -45.68
C ALA A 12 38.96 16.46 -45.96
N GLN A 13 38.78 15.55 -44.99
CA GLN A 13 39.14 14.14 -45.08
C GLN A 13 37.88 13.29 -44.92
N ALA A 14 37.58 12.41 -45.89
CA ALA A 14 36.35 11.60 -45.87
C ALA A 14 36.18 10.78 -44.58
N LYS A 15 37.29 10.30 -43.99
CA LYS A 15 37.29 9.55 -42.72
C LYS A 15 36.86 10.36 -41.50
N ARG A 16 36.85 11.70 -41.59
CA ARG A 16 36.53 12.66 -40.50
C ARG A 16 35.11 13.21 -40.59
N ARG A 17 34.24 12.60 -41.39
CA ARG A 17 32.87 13.07 -41.60
C ARG A 17 32.12 13.33 -40.28
N THR A 18 32.12 12.37 -39.36
CA THR A 18 31.46 12.53 -38.05
C THR A 18 32.08 13.65 -37.23
N ALA A 19 33.40 13.81 -37.25
CA ALA A 19 34.09 14.91 -36.60
C ALA A 19 33.67 16.29 -37.15
N TYR A 20 33.48 16.42 -38.47
CA TYR A 20 32.98 17.66 -39.08
C TYR A 20 31.51 17.92 -38.75
N GLU A 21 30.68 16.88 -38.79
CA GLU A 21 29.27 16.96 -38.39
C GLU A 21 29.17 17.39 -36.91
N ASN A 22 29.94 16.81 -36.01
CA ASN A 22 30.02 17.19 -34.60
C ASN A 22 30.53 18.62 -34.40
N THR A 23 31.60 19.01 -35.10
CA THR A 23 32.15 20.37 -35.03
C THR A 23 31.11 21.41 -35.46
N SER A 24 30.28 21.10 -36.46
CA SER A 24 29.18 21.99 -36.87
C SER A 24 28.11 22.17 -35.80
N LYS A 25 27.92 21.19 -34.91
CA LYS A 25 27.02 21.29 -33.74
C LYS A 25 27.65 22.14 -32.61
N LEU A 26 28.99 22.15 -32.51
CA LEU A 26 29.74 22.96 -31.55
C LEU A 26 29.97 24.41 -32.01
N LEU A 27 29.89 24.66 -33.33
CA LEU A 27 30.15 25.96 -33.96
C LEU A 27 29.02 26.36 -34.94
N PRO A 28 27.77 26.50 -34.49
CA PRO A 28 26.58 26.71 -35.34
C PRO A 28 26.64 27.95 -36.26
N PHE A 29 27.38 29.00 -35.90
CA PHE A 29 27.46 30.25 -36.68
C PHE A 29 28.62 30.32 -37.68
N TYR A 30 29.46 29.28 -37.76
CA TYR A 30 30.71 29.32 -38.50
C TYR A 30 30.61 28.72 -39.90
N ASP A 31 31.45 29.21 -40.80
CA ASP A 31 31.52 28.72 -42.18
C ASP A 31 32.16 27.33 -42.26
N ARG A 32 31.92 26.64 -43.37
CA ARG A 32 32.36 25.25 -43.57
C ARG A 32 33.89 25.07 -43.50
N ASN A 33 34.68 26.07 -43.89
CA ASN A 33 36.15 25.98 -43.79
C ASN A 33 36.59 26.03 -42.33
N THR A 34 35.92 26.86 -41.51
CA THR A 34 36.17 26.89 -40.07
C THR A 34 35.77 25.58 -39.40
N ILE A 35 34.63 24.99 -39.80
CA ILE A 35 34.23 23.64 -39.34
C ILE A 35 35.28 22.59 -39.69
N VAL A 36 35.76 22.54 -40.94
CA VAL A 36 36.80 21.58 -41.35
C VAL A 36 38.12 21.84 -40.63
N LYS A 37 38.50 23.10 -40.43
CA LYS A 37 39.71 23.49 -39.69
C LYS A 37 39.70 22.93 -38.27
N TYR A 38 38.65 23.18 -37.50
CA TYR A 38 38.57 22.68 -36.12
C TYR A 38 38.29 21.17 -36.05
N GLY A 39 37.51 20.60 -36.98
CA GLY A 39 37.29 19.16 -37.04
C GLY A 39 38.55 18.36 -37.38
N ASN A 40 39.51 18.96 -38.08
CA ASN A 40 40.84 18.38 -38.31
C ASN A 40 41.71 18.35 -37.05
N LEU A 41 41.42 19.16 -36.02
CA LEU A 41 42.13 19.17 -34.74
C LEU A 41 41.61 18.11 -33.76
N ILE A 42 40.45 17.50 -34.02
CA ILE A 42 39.90 16.46 -33.15
C ILE A 42 40.78 15.19 -33.23
N ASP A 43 41.25 14.71 -32.08
CA ASP A 43 42.05 13.49 -31.97
C ASP A 43 41.25 12.26 -32.43
N GLU A 44 41.87 11.33 -33.15
CA GLU A 44 41.19 10.12 -33.66
C GLU A 44 40.72 9.17 -32.54
N ALA A 45 41.30 9.28 -31.34
CA ALA A 45 40.86 8.55 -30.15
C ALA A 45 39.72 9.25 -29.38
N SER A 46 39.35 10.49 -29.74
CA SER A 46 38.29 11.23 -29.07
C SER A 46 36.90 10.72 -29.44
N ASN A 47 35.97 10.73 -28.50
CA ASN A 47 34.56 10.46 -28.78
C ASN A 47 33.98 11.44 -29.82
N LEU A 48 34.44 12.70 -29.83
CA LEU A 48 34.05 13.71 -30.81
C LEU A 48 34.43 13.33 -32.26
N TYR A 49 35.41 12.44 -32.45
CA TYR A 49 35.81 11.96 -33.78
C TYR A 49 34.82 10.94 -34.34
N SER A 50 34.33 10.03 -33.49
CA SER A 50 33.63 8.81 -33.91
C SER A 50 32.16 8.73 -33.52
N LYS A 51 31.72 9.47 -32.49
CA LYS A 51 30.35 9.39 -31.95
C LYS A 51 29.53 10.62 -32.34
N PRO A 52 28.43 10.49 -33.08
CA PRO A 52 27.56 11.63 -33.40
C PRO A 52 26.96 12.26 -32.13
N ILE A 53 27.07 13.59 -32.00
CA ILE A 53 26.48 14.36 -30.88
C ILE A 53 24.97 14.49 -31.07
N GLN A 54 24.17 14.06 -30.10
CA GLN A 54 22.73 14.32 -30.06
C GLN A 54 22.45 15.78 -29.66
N SER A 55 23.01 16.21 -28.52
CA SER A 55 22.79 17.52 -27.92
C SER A 55 23.96 17.93 -27.03
N VAL A 56 24.03 19.22 -26.69
CA VAL A 56 25.03 19.76 -25.77
C VAL A 56 24.38 20.68 -24.74
N LEU A 57 24.91 20.69 -23.52
CA LEU A 57 24.49 21.61 -22.46
C LEU A 57 25.69 22.29 -21.85
N THR A 58 25.55 23.59 -21.56
CA THR A 58 26.56 24.34 -20.83
C THR A 58 26.32 24.26 -19.33
N LEU A 59 27.39 24.09 -18.57
CA LEU A 59 27.35 23.97 -17.12
C LEU A 59 28.20 25.06 -16.48
N ASN A 60 27.75 25.54 -15.33
CA ASN A 60 28.48 26.42 -14.42
C ASN A 60 28.71 25.69 -13.07
N GLU A 61 29.17 26.40 -12.04
CA GLU A 61 29.36 25.81 -10.70
C GLU A 61 28.05 25.30 -10.07
N ASP A 62 26.92 25.93 -10.41
CA ASP A 62 25.58 25.59 -9.90
C ASP A 62 24.89 24.46 -10.69
N GLY A 63 25.54 23.92 -11.73
CA GLY A 63 25.03 22.83 -12.56
C GLY A 63 24.67 23.27 -13.98
N VAL A 64 23.56 22.75 -14.52
CA VAL A 64 23.12 23.07 -15.89
C VAL A 64 22.67 24.53 -15.95
N ALA A 65 23.33 25.31 -16.80
CA ALA A 65 23.02 26.72 -17.02
C ALA A 65 21.63 26.89 -17.64
N THR A 66 20.88 27.89 -17.19
CA THR A 66 19.51 28.12 -17.71
C THR A 66 19.52 28.99 -18.96
N ASN A 67 20.48 29.90 -19.10
CA ASN A 67 20.60 30.82 -20.24
C ASN A 67 22.04 31.32 -20.38
N ILE A 68 22.44 31.80 -21.57
CA ILE A 68 23.77 32.40 -21.76
C ILE A 68 23.81 33.90 -21.42
N TYR A 69 22.67 34.58 -21.38
CA TYR A 69 22.61 36.05 -21.40
C TYR A 69 23.39 36.66 -20.23
N ASP A 70 23.16 36.17 -19.01
CA ASP A 70 23.88 36.65 -17.82
C ASP A 70 24.92 35.65 -17.31
N GLN A 71 24.90 34.41 -17.80
CA GLN A 71 25.77 33.33 -17.32
C GLN A 71 26.96 33.06 -18.24
N HIS A 72 27.07 33.74 -19.39
CA HIS A 72 28.12 33.46 -20.39
C HIS A 72 29.54 33.44 -19.80
N ALA A 73 29.87 34.34 -18.88
CA ALA A 73 31.20 34.38 -18.28
C ALA A 73 31.44 33.31 -17.20
N SER A 74 30.39 32.69 -16.65
CA SER A 74 30.46 31.69 -15.58
C SER A 74 30.34 30.24 -16.07
N LEU A 75 30.17 30.03 -17.38
CA LEU A 75 30.15 28.68 -17.97
C LEU A 75 31.57 28.09 -17.92
N THR A 76 31.71 26.94 -17.27
CA THR A 76 33.01 26.28 -17.04
C THR A 76 33.10 24.90 -17.68
N LYS A 77 31.99 24.31 -18.11
CA LYS A 77 31.97 22.97 -18.70
C LYS A 77 30.90 22.83 -19.80
N LEU A 78 31.15 21.93 -20.74
CA LEU A 78 30.20 21.51 -21.77
C LEU A 78 29.91 20.02 -21.57
N LEU A 79 28.67 19.67 -21.30
CA LEU A 79 28.19 18.29 -21.34
C LEU A 79 27.76 17.96 -22.76
N ILE A 80 28.39 16.95 -23.35
CA ILE A 80 28.10 16.43 -24.68
C ILE A 80 27.35 15.12 -24.51
N HIS A 81 26.17 15.05 -25.12
CA HIS A 81 25.33 13.86 -25.14
C HIS A 81 25.35 13.26 -26.55
N TYR A 82 25.69 11.98 -26.66
CA TYR A 82 25.86 11.26 -27.92
C TYR A 82 24.62 10.45 -28.30
N GLU A 83 24.45 10.19 -29.60
CA GLU A 83 23.33 9.40 -30.15
C GLU A 83 23.32 7.94 -29.66
N ASP A 84 24.44 7.42 -29.12
CA ASP A 84 24.52 6.10 -28.50
C ASP A 84 24.08 6.08 -27.01
N GLY A 85 23.62 7.22 -26.48
CA GLY A 85 23.17 7.40 -25.10
C GLY A 85 24.29 7.57 -24.08
N THR A 86 25.54 7.70 -24.51
CA THR A 86 26.66 8.07 -23.63
C THR A 86 26.81 9.58 -23.52
N SER A 87 27.47 10.05 -22.47
CA SER A 87 27.82 11.46 -22.32
C SER A 87 29.29 11.63 -21.92
N GLU A 88 29.84 12.82 -22.19
CA GLU A 88 31.10 13.24 -21.61
C GLU A 88 31.06 14.74 -21.28
N VAL A 89 31.91 15.16 -20.34
CA VAL A 89 32.00 16.57 -19.92
C VAL A 89 33.39 17.09 -20.24
N LEU A 90 33.46 18.18 -21.01
CA LEU A 90 34.69 18.86 -21.39
C LEU A 90 34.78 20.24 -20.73
N PRO A 91 35.97 20.72 -20.36
CA PRO A 91 36.12 22.06 -19.77
C PRO A 91 35.89 23.16 -20.82
N LEU A 92 35.28 24.25 -20.38
CA LEU A 92 35.10 25.49 -21.11
C LEU A 92 35.88 26.63 -20.45
N VAL A 93 36.49 27.48 -21.26
CA VAL A 93 37.09 28.75 -20.81
C VAL A 93 36.55 29.88 -21.67
N TYR A 94 35.91 30.86 -21.04
CA TYR A 94 35.35 32.02 -21.71
C TYR A 94 36.44 32.84 -22.43
N LYS A 95 36.27 33.07 -23.74
CA LYS A 95 37.22 33.81 -24.58
C LYS A 95 36.77 35.26 -24.83
N GLY A 96 35.46 35.51 -24.79
CA GLY A 96 34.87 36.80 -25.10
C GLY A 96 33.88 36.74 -26.27
N GLU A 97 33.42 37.90 -26.71
CA GLU A 97 32.60 38.04 -27.91
C GLU A 97 33.47 37.95 -29.19
N TYR A 98 32.96 37.28 -30.22
CA TYR A 98 33.57 37.24 -31.54
C TYR A 98 33.39 38.59 -32.24
N GLY A 99 34.38 39.47 -32.13
CA GLY A 99 34.30 40.82 -32.67
C GLY A 99 33.13 41.60 -32.07
N ASN A 100 32.32 42.25 -32.92
CA ASN A 100 31.10 42.97 -32.52
C ASN A 100 29.83 42.27 -33.05
N THR A 101 29.81 40.93 -32.99
CA THR A 101 28.75 40.11 -33.61
C THR A 101 27.72 39.56 -32.61
N LYS A 102 27.91 39.82 -31.32
CA LYS A 102 27.15 39.27 -30.18
C LYS A 102 27.24 37.76 -30.02
N VAL A 103 28.09 37.09 -30.81
CA VAL A 103 28.41 35.65 -30.70
C VAL A 103 29.48 35.47 -29.63
N VAL A 104 29.30 34.51 -28.73
CA VAL A 104 30.25 34.24 -27.64
C VAL A 104 31.14 33.05 -27.98
N GLU A 105 32.45 33.19 -27.73
CA GLU A 105 33.41 32.11 -27.90
C GLU A 105 33.92 31.56 -26.57
N TYR A 106 34.15 30.24 -26.57
CA TYR A 106 34.82 29.52 -25.51
C TYR A 106 35.92 28.64 -26.09
N HIS A 107 37.03 28.52 -25.38
CA HIS A 107 37.93 27.39 -25.57
C HIS A 107 37.25 26.13 -25.02
N LEU A 108 37.20 25.08 -25.83
CA LEU A 108 36.69 23.76 -25.47
C LEU A 108 37.86 22.78 -25.38
N GLY A 109 38.17 22.29 -24.18
CA GLY A 109 39.42 21.56 -23.96
C GLY A 109 40.65 22.43 -24.27
N GLU A 110 41.70 21.83 -24.83
CA GLU A 110 42.96 22.54 -25.09
C GLU A 110 42.98 23.32 -26.41
N GLN A 111 42.31 22.80 -27.45
CA GLN A 111 42.53 23.26 -28.84
C GLN A 111 41.25 23.46 -29.67
N LEU A 112 40.08 23.15 -29.12
CA LEU A 112 38.80 23.32 -29.83
C LEU A 112 38.12 24.63 -29.43
N LEU A 113 37.15 25.03 -30.24
CA LEU A 113 36.32 26.21 -30.03
C LEU A 113 34.87 25.76 -29.85
N TYR A 114 34.15 26.43 -28.97
CA TYR A 114 32.70 26.26 -28.80
C TYR A 114 32.02 27.62 -28.85
N THR A 115 30.86 27.68 -29.51
CA THR A 115 29.89 28.78 -29.37
C THR A 115 28.50 28.20 -29.17
N PRO A 116 27.72 28.68 -28.19
CA PRO A 116 26.31 28.31 -28.09
C PRO A 116 25.53 28.78 -29.33
N GLU A 117 24.42 28.12 -29.65
CA GLU A 117 23.51 28.49 -30.75
C GLU A 117 22.59 29.65 -30.33
N GLN A 118 23.16 30.74 -29.80
CA GLN A 118 22.46 31.91 -29.23
C GLN A 118 23.31 33.19 -29.38
N LEU A 119 22.67 34.37 -29.38
CA LEU A 119 23.33 35.69 -29.45
C LEU A 119 23.15 36.45 -28.13
N LEU A 120 24.15 37.22 -27.68
CA LEU A 120 24.04 38.17 -26.55
C LEU A 120 23.29 39.46 -26.96
N SER A 121 22.08 39.29 -27.50
CA SER A 121 21.25 40.36 -28.05
C SER A 121 19.89 40.51 -27.35
N LEU A 122 19.79 40.06 -26.10
CA LEU A 122 18.55 40.11 -25.33
C LEU A 122 18.32 41.50 -24.72
N GLU A 123 17.24 42.15 -25.14
CA GLU A 123 16.80 43.44 -24.62
C GLU A 123 16.09 43.28 -23.27
N THR A 124 16.57 43.95 -22.23
CA THR A 124 15.98 43.92 -20.88
C THR A 124 14.51 44.33 -20.89
N SER A 125 14.13 45.29 -21.74
CA SER A 125 12.72 45.73 -21.88
C SER A 125 11.76 44.60 -22.23
N LEU A 126 12.17 43.62 -23.03
CA LEU A 126 11.34 42.45 -23.34
C LEU A 126 11.14 41.57 -22.10
N ILE A 127 12.21 41.38 -21.32
CA ILE A 127 12.17 40.58 -20.09
C ILE A 127 11.26 41.23 -19.06
N ASP A 128 11.45 42.52 -18.78
CA ASP A 128 10.66 43.26 -17.80
C ASP A 128 9.17 43.19 -18.13
N GLU A 129 8.81 43.40 -19.40
CA GLU A 129 7.43 43.33 -19.86
C GLU A 129 6.84 41.91 -19.74
N LEU A 130 7.60 40.87 -20.09
CA LEU A 130 7.14 39.48 -19.96
C LEU A 130 7.01 39.06 -18.49
N VAL A 131 7.99 39.40 -17.64
CA VAL A 131 7.96 39.14 -16.19
C VAL A 131 6.76 39.83 -15.57
N GLN A 132 6.52 41.10 -15.91
CA GLN A 132 5.35 41.84 -15.44
C GLN A 132 4.05 41.10 -15.81
N GLU A 133 3.90 40.68 -17.06
CA GLU A 133 2.68 40.00 -17.51
C GLU A 133 2.47 38.59 -16.93
N PHE A 134 3.55 37.82 -16.76
CA PHE A 134 3.52 36.49 -16.15
C PHE A 134 3.27 36.57 -14.64
N SER A 135 3.75 37.61 -13.96
CA SER A 135 3.50 37.83 -12.53
C SER A 135 2.02 37.99 -12.18
N GLN A 136 1.19 38.34 -13.17
CA GLN A 136 -0.26 38.48 -13.00
C GLN A 136 -1.02 37.15 -13.17
N VAL A 137 -0.34 36.06 -13.53
CA VAL A 137 -0.97 34.74 -13.64
C VAL A 137 -1.17 34.17 -12.24
N GLU A 138 -2.39 33.70 -11.98
CA GLU A 138 -2.78 33.05 -10.73
C GLU A 138 -3.24 31.61 -10.99
N LEU A 139 -2.76 30.68 -10.16
CA LEU A 139 -3.16 29.27 -10.20
C LEU A 139 -4.68 29.13 -10.02
N TYR A 140 -5.24 29.86 -9.05
CA TYR A 140 -6.66 29.86 -8.72
C TYR A 140 -7.43 30.91 -9.53
N SER A 141 -7.50 30.74 -10.85
CA SER A 141 -8.22 31.66 -11.74
C SER A 141 -9.16 30.95 -12.71
N GLU A 142 -10.19 31.66 -13.15
CA GLU A 142 -11.08 31.21 -14.23
C GLU A 142 -10.30 30.85 -15.50
N LYS A 143 -9.28 31.67 -15.81
CA LYS A 143 -8.45 31.45 -16.99
C LYS A 143 -7.62 30.17 -16.90
N MET A 144 -7.04 29.89 -15.73
CA MET A 144 -6.33 28.62 -15.50
C MET A 144 -7.29 27.43 -15.61
N ALA A 145 -8.48 27.53 -15.01
CA ALA A 145 -9.50 26.47 -15.13
C ALA A 145 -9.93 26.21 -16.58
N GLU A 146 -10.10 27.25 -17.40
CA GLU A 146 -10.39 27.12 -18.84
C GLU A 146 -9.26 26.40 -19.59
N VAL A 147 -8.02 26.79 -19.33
CA VAL A 147 -6.82 26.20 -19.94
C VAL A 147 -6.66 24.72 -19.59
N LEU A 148 -7.01 24.34 -18.36
CA LEU A 148 -6.98 22.95 -17.89
C LEU A 148 -8.28 22.20 -18.16
N HIS A 149 -9.21 22.81 -18.89
CA HIS A 149 -10.47 22.21 -19.32
C HIS A 149 -11.38 21.75 -18.17
N ILE A 150 -11.34 22.44 -17.03
CA ILE A 150 -12.20 22.18 -15.87
C ILE A 150 -13.60 22.70 -16.16
N LYS A 151 -14.59 21.79 -16.14
CA LYS A 151 -16.00 22.11 -16.43
C LYS A 151 -16.90 22.15 -15.19
N THR A 152 -16.37 21.81 -14.01
CA THR A 152 -17.13 21.82 -12.76
C THR A 152 -17.55 23.23 -12.34
N ALA A 153 -18.59 23.30 -11.51
CA ALA A 153 -18.99 24.56 -10.89
C ALA A 153 -17.96 25.06 -9.85
N ASP A 154 -17.34 24.15 -9.10
CA ASP A 154 -16.30 24.48 -8.11
C ASP A 154 -14.90 24.29 -8.73
N LYS A 155 -14.53 25.25 -9.58
CA LYS A 155 -13.22 25.28 -10.25
C LYS A 155 -12.07 25.43 -9.26
N HIS A 156 -12.27 26.18 -8.18
CA HIS A 156 -11.25 26.41 -7.17
C HIS A 156 -10.89 25.10 -6.45
N ALA A 157 -11.87 24.32 -6.01
CA ALA A 157 -11.62 23.04 -5.37
C ALA A 157 -10.86 22.07 -6.30
N LYS A 158 -11.24 22.02 -7.59
CA LYS A 158 -10.53 21.21 -8.59
C LYS A 158 -9.10 21.69 -8.80
N LEU A 159 -8.85 22.98 -9.00
CA LEU A 159 -7.47 23.50 -9.13
C LEU A 159 -6.61 23.15 -7.90
N LYS A 160 -7.21 23.10 -6.72
CA LYS A 160 -6.52 22.69 -5.49
C LYS A 160 -6.12 21.21 -5.47
N ASP A 161 -6.81 20.34 -6.21
CA ASP A 161 -6.45 18.92 -6.40
C ASP A 161 -5.14 18.73 -7.18
N LEU A 162 -4.57 19.79 -7.76
CA LEU A 162 -3.26 19.73 -8.43
C LEU A 162 -2.08 19.65 -7.45
N TYR A 163 -2.23 20.13 -6.20
CA TYR A 163 -1.14 20.24 -5.22
C TYR A 163 0.10 20.98 -5.78
N LEU A 164 -0.15 22.10 -6.46
CA LEU A 164 0.90 22.91 -7.10
C LEU A 164 1.15 24.25 -6.41
N ASP A 165 0.48 24.58 -5.29
CA ASP A 165 0.60 25.88 -4.62
C ASP A 165 2.05 26.33 -4.40
N GLU A 166 2.85 25.51 -3.72
CA GLU A 166 4.26 25.84 -3.43
C GLU A 166 5.10 25.90 -4.71
N SER A 167 4.90 24.94 -5.63
CA SER A 167 5.66 24.89 -6.87
C SER A 167 5.34 26.07 -7.80
N PHE A 168 4.09 26.49 -7.84
CA PHE A 168 3.63 27.63 -8.61
C PHE A 168 4.17 28.94 -8.03
N ALA A 169 4.20 29.07 -6.70
CA ALA A 169 4.84 30.19 -6.01
C ALA A 169 6.35 30.23 -6.31
N GLU A 170 7.05 29.10 -6.23
CA GLU A 170 8.49 29.00 -6.57
C GLU A 170 8.77 29.45 -8.02
N VAL A 171 7.94 29.04 -8.98
CA VAL A 171 8.07 29.48 -10.38
C VAL A 171 7.81 30.98 -10.51
N LYS A 172 6.82 31.52 -9.79
CA LYS A 172 6.47 32.95 -9.81
C LYS A 172 7.60 33.82 -9.22
N ASP A 173 8.23 33.36 -8.15
CA ASP A 173 9.36 34.05 -7.51
C ASP A 173 10.62 34.07 -8.39
N ASN A 174 10.71 33.17 -9.39
CA ASN A 174 11.86 33.01 -10.28
C ASN A 174 11.54 33.29 -11.77
N LEU A 175 10.50 34.07 -12.07
CA LEU A 175 10.03 34.33 -13.43
C LEU A 175 11.11 34.83 -14.39
N GLU A 176 11.98 35.73 -13.93
CA GLU A 176 13.05 36.28 -14.75
C GLU A 176 13.98 35.17 -15.28
N VAL A 177 14.35 34.22 -14.41
CA VAL A 177 15.19 33.07 -14.76
C VAL A 177 14.47 32.15 -15.75
N HIS A 178 13.18 31.86 -15.51
CA HIS A 178 12.41 31.01 -16.41
C HIS A 178 12.23 31.65 -17.79
N ILE A 179 11.87 32.93 -17.86
CA ILE A 179 11.67 33.64 -19.12
C ILE A 179 12.99 33.74 -19.90
N LYS A 180 14.10 34.09 -19.23
CA LYS A 180 15.43 34.11 -19.87
C LYS A 180 15.81 32.74 -20.41
N GLY A 181 15.56 31.66 -19.65
CA GLY A 181 15.86 30.30 -20.10
C GLY A 181 15.03 29.86 -21.31
N LEU A 182 13.72 30.15 -21.31
CA LEU A 182 12.85 29.85 -22.46
C LEU A 182 13.22 30.66 -23.70
N LEU A 183 13.65 31.92 -23.53
CA LEU A 183 14.13 32.75 -24.63
C LEU A 183 15.51 32.33 -25.14
N ALA A 184 16.36 31.79 -24.27
CA ALA A 184 17.65 31.24 -24.67
C ALA A 184 17.44 30.03 -25.59
N ASN A 185 16.53 29.12 -25.25
CA ASN A 185 16.30 27.89 -26.03
C ASN A 185 15.30 28.05 -27.18
N ARG A 186 15.07 29.28 -27.62
CA ARG A 186 14.35 29.60 -28.85
C ARG A 186 15.32 29.59 -30.04
N GLN A 187 14.78 29.54 -31.26
CA GLN A 187 15.54 29.90 -32.46
C GLN A 187 16.30 31.23 -32.30
N VAL A 188 17.52 31.28 -32.85
CA VAL A 188 18.42 32.43 -32.78
C VAL A 188 17.76 33.70 -33.34
N VAL A 189 17.61 34.72 -32.49
CA VAL A 189 17.00 36.00 -32.88
C VAL A 189 17.72 37.18 -32.24
N ASP A 190 17.94 38.24 -33.03
CA ASP A 190 18.42 39.52 -32.51
C ASP A 190 17.23 40.36 -32.01
N THR A 191 17.12 40.51 -30.69
CA THR A 191 15.96 41.21 -30.08
C THR A 191 16.10 42.73 -30.05
N THR A 192 17.18 43.30 -30.61
CA THR A 192 17.30 44.76 -30.79
C THR A 192 16.22 45.35 -31.71
N SER A 193 15.68 44.55 -32.64
CA SER A 193 14.54 44.92 -33.48
C SER A 193 13.22 44.88 -32.72
N LYS A 194 12.50 46.02 -32.69
CA LYS A 194 11.16 46.09 -32.06
C LYS A 194 10.18 45.07 -32.66
N ALA A 195 10.19 44.88 -33.98
CA ALA A 195 9.28 43.95 -34.65
C ALA A 195 9.50 42.50 -34.19
N VAL A 196 10.76 42.11 -33.96
CA VAL A 196 11.11 40.80 -33.41
C VAL A 196 10.59 40.66 -31.98
N ARG A 197 10.82 41.69 -31.12
CA ARG A 197 10.29 41.70 -29.75
C ARG A 197 8.77 41.59 -29.69
N ASP A 198 8.06 42.33 -30.55
CA ASP A 198 6.59 42.31 -30.59
C ASP A 198 6.05 40.91 -30.93
N VAL A 199 6.72 40.18 -31.84
CA VAL A 199 6.36 38.79 -32.18
C VAL A 199 6.59 37.85 -31.01
N ILE A 200 7.78 37.91 -30.39
CA ILE A 200 8.12 37.08 -29.22
C ILE A 200 7.12 37.33 -28.09
N LYS A 201 6.84 38.61 -27.80
CA LYS A 201 5.89 39.01 -26.77
C LYS A 201 4.50 38.45 -27.06
N LYS A 202 4.00 38.60 -28.28
CA LYS A 202 2.68 38.07 -28.67
C LYS A 202 2.59 36.56 -28.45
N GLU A 203 3.62 35.81 -28.81
CA GLU A 203 3.64 34.35 -28.66
C GLU A 203 3.67 33.91 -27.19
N PHE A 204 4.53 34.52 -26.37
CA PHE A 204 4.61 34.20 -24.93
C PHE A 204 3.32 34.56 -24.20
N LEU A 205 2.75 35.73 -24.48
CA LEU A 205 1.55 36.21 -23.79
C LEU A 205 0.29 35.46 -24.21
N ALA A 206 0.25 34.86 -25.42
CA ALA A 206 -0.91 34.09 -25.87
C ALA A 206 -1.15 32.82 -25.05
N ASP A 207 -0.09 32.24 -24.47
CA ASP A 207 -0.13 30.95 -23.77
C ASP A 207 0.49 31.03 -22.36
N LYS A 208 0.56 32.22 -21.75
CA LYS A 208 1.27 32.44 -20.47
C LYS A 208 0.75 31.56 -19.33
N GLU A 209 -0.55 31.29 -19.26
CA GLU A 209 -1.14 30.38 -18.27
C GLU A 209 -0.71 28.92 -18.49
N LYS A 210 -0.64 28.46 -19.75
CA LYS A 210 -0.17 27.10 -20.08
C LYS A 210 1.28 26.90 -19.70
N ILE A 211 2.11 27.91 -19.98
CA ILE A 211 3.54 27.90 -19.67
C ILE A 211 3.73 27.87 -18.15
N MET A 212 3.04 28.74 -17.41
CA MET A 212 3.10 28.78 -15.94
C MET A 212 2.67 27.45 -15.31
N PHE A 213 1.60 26.83 -15.82
CA PHE A 213 1.17 25.51 -15.36
C PHE A 213 2.23 24.44 -15.61
N ALA A 214 2.76 24.36 -16.84
CA ALA A 214 3.75 23.34 -17.20
C ALA A 214 5.04 23.49 -16.38
N LEU A 215 5.52 24.73 -16.19
CA LEU A 215 6.68 25.02 -15.33
C LEU A 215 6.42 24.58 -13.89
N ALA A 216 5.26 24.91 -13.31
CA ALA A 216 4.92 24.50 -11.95
C ALA A 216 4.80 22.97 -11.82
N TYR A 217 4.21 22.30 -12.82
CA TYR A 217 4.08 20.84 -12.83
C TYR A 217 5.44 20.14 -12.90
N LEU A 218 6.31 20.59 -13.82
CA LEU A 218 7.65 20.03 -13.99
C LEU A 218 8.54 20.34 -12.78
N ASN A 219 8.48 21.56 -12.24
CA ASN A 219 9.22 21.95 -11.04
C ASN A 219 8.88 21.06 -9.83
N ARG A 220 7.62 20.61 -9.73
CA ARG A 220 7.12 19.75 -8.65
C ARG A 220 7.64 18.31 -8.72
N LEU A 221 7.86 17.76 -9.91
CA LEU A 221 8.05 16.32 -10.13
C LEU A 221 9.40 15.91 -10.73
N TYR A 222 10.21 16.85 -11.24
CA TYR A 222 11.42 16.53 -12.00
C TYR A 222 12.69 17.19 -11.44
N GLY A 223 12.67 17.56 -10.15
CA GLY A 223 13.85 17.94 -9.37
C GLY A 223 14.77 16.78 -9.02
N ILE A 224 15.04 15.89 -9.97
CA ILE A 224 15.74 14.62 -9.75
C ILE A 224 17.26 14.83 -9.81
N LYS A 225 17.97 14.30 -8.82
CA LYS A 225 19.43 14.37 -8.72
C LYS A 225 20.09 13.06 -9.16
N TYR A 226 21.09 13.19 -10.02
CA TYR A 226 21.99 12.14 -10.45
C TYR A 226 23.42 12.58 -10.11
N GLY A 227 23.90 12.17 -8.93
CA GLY A 227 25.14 12.69 -8.37
C GLY A 227 25.01 14.20 -8.14
N ASP A 228 25.95 14.97 -8.68
CA ASP A 228 25.96 16.43 -8.58
C ASP A 228 25.03 17.11 -9.61
N THR A 229 24.48 16.36 -10.57
CA THR A 229 23.63 16.93 -11.62
C THR A 229 22.15 16.86 -11.24
N ASN A 230 21.48 18.01 -11.21
CA ASN A 230 20.02 18.09 -11.11
C ASN A 230 19.42 18.33 -12.49
N ILE A 231 18.54 17.45 -12.95
CA ILE A 231 17.94 17.55 -14.30
C ILE A 231 16.80 18.57 -14.39
N LYS A 232 16.44 19.25 -13.29
CA LYS A 232 15.34 20.23 -13.25
C LYS A 232 15.46 21.28 -14.35
N ASN A 233 16.63 21.89 -14.50
CA ASN A 233 16.84 22.92 -15.54
C ASN A 233 16.79 22.33 -16.96
N ILE A 234 17.12 21.05 -17.12
CA ILE A 234 17.00 20.37 -18.40
C ILE A 234 15.53 20.28 -18.79
N VAL A 235 14.67 19.75 -17.92
CA VAL A 235 13.25 19.59 -18.25
C VAL A 235 12.47 20.91 -18.30
N LEU A 236 12.89 21.93 -17.56
CA LEU A 236 12.20 23.23 -17.55
C LEU A 236 12.58 24.12 -18.73
N HIS A 237 13.84 24.05 -19.20
CA HIS A 237 14.36 25.01 -20.18
C HIS A 237 14.94 24.35 -21.41
N HIS A 238 15.57 23.17 -21.30
CA HIS A 238 16.31 22.49 -22.37
C HIS A 238 15.69 21.14 -22.74
N ALA A 239 14.38 21.06 -22.96
CA ALA A 239 13.73 19.79 -23.31
C ALA A 239 14.24 19.22 -24.66
N ASP A 240 14.74 20.09 -25.52
CA ASP A 240 15.48 19.79 -26.75
C ASP A 240 16.77 18.99 -26.51
N PHE A 241 17.27 18.93 -25.28
CA PHE A 241 18.34 18.02 -24.87
C PHE A 241 18.03 16.55 -25.24
N TYR A 242 16.76 16.13 -25.09
CA TYR A 242 16.33 14.77 -25.42
C TYR A 242 16.00 14.61 -26.91
N ASN A 243 15.58 15.69 -27.57
CA ASN A 243 15.31 15.70 -29.01
C ASN A 243 15.60 17.10 -29.59
N ARG A 244 16.72 17.25 -30.30
CA ARG A 244 17.18 18.55 -30.83
C ARG A 244 16.18 19.25 -31.76
N GLN A 245 15.23 18.53 -32.34
CA GLN A 245 14.20 19.14 -33.21
C GLN A 245 12.99 19.66 -32.44
N LEU A 246 12.95 19.48 -31.12
CA LEU A 246 11.87 19.92 -30.25
C LEU A 246 11.92 21.43 -30.06
N ASP A 247 10.76 22.09 -30.19
CA ASP A 247 10.57 23.43 -29.64
C ASP A 247 10.11 23.31 -28.18
N THR A 248 10.96 23.75 -27.25
CA THR A 248 10.69 23.62 -25.80
C THR A 248 9.41 24.36 -25.39
N LEU A 249 9.14 25.53 -25.99
CA LEU A 249 7.98 26.33 -25.65
C LEU A 249 6.68 25.63 -26.06
N ASP A 250 6.63 25.06 -27.27
CA ASP A 250 5.49 24.28 -27.75
C ASP A 250 5.33 22.95 -26.99
N TRP A 251 6.43 22.32 -26.58
CA TRP A 251 6.37 21.14 -25.72
C TRP A 251 5.76 21.46 -24.35
N LEU A 252 6.14 22.58 -23.71
CA LEU A 252 5.53 23.01 -22.45
C LEU A 252 4.03 23.25 -22.59
N LYS A 253 3.61 23.96 -23.65
CA LYS A 253 2.17 24.17 -23.94
C LYS A 253 1.43 22.84 -24.09
N SER A 254 2.10 21.81 -24.60
CA SER A 254 1.48 20.50 -24.82
C SER A 254 0.94 19.86 -23.54
N PHE A 255 1.44 20.22 -22.35
CA PHE A 255 0.96 19.67 -21.09
C PHE A 255 -0.54 19.90 -20.88
N THR A 256 -1.08 21.04 -21.35
CA THR A 256 -2.50 21.36 -21.23
C THR A 256 -3.34 20.86 -22.41
N ASN A 257 -2.72 20.27 -23.44
CA ASN A 257 -3.47 19.80 -24.61
C ASN A 257 -4.31 18.57 -24.26
N GLN A 258 -5.57 18.58 -24.69
CA GLN A 258 -6.45 17.41 -24.62
C GLN A 258 -5.88 16.28 -25.48
N ILE A 259 -5.63 15.13 -24.86
CA ILE A 259 -5.35 13.88 -25.58
C ILE A 259 -6.61 13.03 -25.52
N ILE A 260 -7.27 12.88 -26.66
CA ILE A 260 -8.39 11.95 -26.84
C ILE A 260 -7.82 10.66 -27.44
N LYS A 261 -7.84 9.55 -26.71
CA LYS A 261 -7.53 8.23 -27.31
C LYS A 261 -8.79 7.65 -27.90
N ASP A 262 -8.68 6.88 -28.98
CA ASP A 262 -9.83 6.22 -29.61
C ASP A 262 -10.58 5.28 -28.64
N THR A 263 -9.88 4.73 -27.63
CA THR A 263 -10.46 3.94 -26.53
C THR A 263 -11.27 4.77 -25.53
N ASP A 264 -11.07 6.08 -25.49
CA ASP A 264 -11.79 6.99 -24.59
C ASP A 264 -13.14 7.42 -25.18
N GLN A 265 -13.35 7.24 -26.50
CA GLN A 265 -14.56 7.71 -27.20
C GLN A 265 -15.87 7.10 -26.70
N TYR A 266 -15.86 5.85 -26.21
CA TYR A 266 -17.06 5.21 -25.64
C TYR A 266 -17.52 5.86 -24.32
N TYR A 267 -16.62 6.58 -23.66
CA TYR A 267 -16.85 7.08 -22.32
C TYR A 267 -17.20 8.58 -22.26
N VAL A 268 -16.74 9.38 -23.23
CA VAL A 268 -16.97 10.84 -23.31
C VAL A 268 -18.47 11.21 -23.44
N SER A 269 -19.36 10.27 -23.77
CA SER A 269 -20.81 10.51 -23.91
C SER A 269 -21.64 10.38 -22.62
N GLN A 270 -21.05 10.11 -21.46
CA GLN A 270 -21.78 9.94 -20.18
C GLN A 270 -21.52 11.10 -19.19
N GLN A 271 -22.56 11.56 -18.47
CA GLN A 271 -22.41 12.58 -17.42
C GLN A 271 -21.40 12.12 -16.34
N GLY A 272 -20.38 12.94 -16.06
CA GLY A 272 -19.28 12.64 -15.13
C GLY A 272 -17.93 12.41 -15.81
N TYR A 273 -17.89 12.19 -17.12
CA TYR A 273 -16.65 12.03 -17.90
C TYR A 273 -15.96 13.34 -18.29
N GLU A 274 -16.60 14.47 -18.02
CA GLU A 274 -16.09 15.81 -18.32
C GLU A 274 -14.79 16.15 -17.56
N ASP A 275 -14.56 15.54 -16.40
CA ASP A 275 -13.39 15.77 -15.54
C ASP A 275 -12.16 14.92 -15.89
N MET A 276 -12.28 13.93 -16.79
CA MET A 276 -11.17 13.02 -17.14
C MET A 276 -9.90 13.74 -17.58
N TYR A 277 -10.03 14.83 -18.34
CA TYR A 277 -8.87 15.57 -18.86
C TYR A 277 -8.10 16.23 -17.72
N PHE A 278 -8.83 16.86 -16.79
CA PHE A 278 -8.24 17.45 -15.59
C PHE A 278 -7.61 16.37 -14.70
N ASP A 279 -8.30 15.25 -14.49
CA ASP A 279 -7.81 14.18 -13.61
C ASP A 279 -6.45 13.64 -14.09
N ARG A 280 -6.19 13.60 -15.41
CA ARG A 280 -4.86 13.24 -15.94
C ARG A 280 -3.76 14.20 -15.50
N LEU A 281 -4.05 15.47 -15.34
CA LEU A 281 -3.10 16.51 -14.95
C LEU A 281 -2.79 16.51 -13.45
N THR A 282 -3.51 15.74 -12.65
CA THR A 282 -3.21 15.57 -11.22
C THR A 282 -1.92 14.78 -11.01
N LEU A 283 -1.27 14.97 -9.86
CA LEU A 283 -0.05 14.23 -9.54
C LEU A 283 -0.32 12.73 -9.37
N ALA A 284 -1.55 12.31 -9.03
CA ALA A 284 -1.95 10.90 -8.99
C ALA A 284 -1.77 10.18 -10.35
N ASN A 285 -1.88 10.91 -11.46
CA ASN A 285 -1.79 10.39 -12.82
C ASN A 285 -0.47 10.77 -13.52
N ASN A 286 0.57 11.15 -12.75
CA ASN A 286 1.84 11.63 -13.30
C ASN A 286 2.52 10.65 -14.27
N ALA A 287 2.42 9.34 -14.05
CA ALA A 287 3.01 8.35 -14.96
C ALA A 287 2.33 8.36 -16.34
N ALA A 288 1.02 8.60 -16.40
CA ALA A 288 0.30 8.70 -17.67
C ALA A 288 0.71 9.95 -18.45
N ILE A 289 0.79 11.11 -17.78
CA ILE A 289 1.28 12.35 -18.39
C ILE A 289 2.74 12.22 -18.82
N HIS A 290 3.59 11.60 -17.99
CA HIS A 290 4.97 11.34 -18.34
C HIS A 290 5.06 10.56 -19.66
N LYS A 291 4.36 9.43 -19.76
CA LYS A 291 4.33 8.59 -20.96
C LYS A 291 3.86 9.36 -22.20
N GLU A 292 2.86 10.22 -22.04
CA GLU A 292 2.29 11.00 -23.14
C GLU A 292 3.21 12.15 -23.60
N ARG A 293 3.96 12.79 -22.69
CA ARG A 293 4.80 13.97 -23.00
C ARG A 293 6.26 13.63 -23.28
N PHE A 294 6.84 12.69 -22.54
CA PHE A 294 8.23 12.27 -22.69
C PHE A 294 8.38 11.11 -23.68
N GLY A 295 7.42 10.17 -23.72
CA GLY A 295 7.43 9.08 -24.69
C GLY A 295 7.32 9.54 -26.14
N ALA A 296 6.73 10.73 -26.38
CA ALA A 296 6.70 11.37 -27.69
C ALA A 296 8.07 11.93 -28.14
N LEU A 297 8.99 12.18 -27.19
CA LEU A 297 10.35 12.65 -27.49
C LEU A 297 11.24 11.50 -27.95
N SER A 298 11.16 10.36 -27.27
CA SER A 298 11.87 9.13 -27.60
C SER A 298 11.20 7.92 -26.94
N SER A 299 11.22 6.79 -27.63
CA SER A 299 10.76 5.50 -27.07
C SER A 299 11.54 5.06 -25.82
N GLN A 300 12.77 5.55 -25.64
CA GLN A 300 13.61 5.29 -24.46
C GLN A 300 13.18 6.07 -23.21
N LEU A 301 12.24 7.01 -23.36
CA LEU A 301 11.67 7.83 -22.27
C LEU A 301 10.18 7.50 -22.05
N GLY A 302 9.75 6.31 -22.48
CA GLY A 302 8.34 5.95 -22.58
C GLY A 302 7.65 5.77 -21.23
N THR A 303 8.29 5.13 -20.26
CA THR A 303 7.82 5.04 -18.88
C THR A 303 8.66 5.92 -17.97
N VAL A 304 8.13 6.29 -16.80
CA VAL A 304 8.90 7.00 -15.77
C VAL A 304 10.16 6.22 -15.45
N ARG A 305 10.06 4.89 -15.33
CA ARG A 305 11.21 4.03 -15.04
C ARG A 305 12.27 4.09 -16.14
N ASP A 306 11.86 4.03 -17.41
CA ASP A 306 12.79 4.14 -18.55
C ASP A 306 13.49 5.50 -18.54
N PHE A 307 12.75 6.58 -18.27
CA PHE A 307 13.32 7.93 -18.13
C PHE A 307 14.36 8.02 -16.99
N LEU A 308 14.09 7.38 -15.84
CA LEU A 308 15.06 7.33 -14.73
C LEU A 308 16.31 6.54 -15.10
N GLU A 309 16.16 5.37 -15.73
CA GLU A 309 17.28 4.53 -16.17
C GLU A 309 18.11 5.22 -17.25
N TYR A 310 17.46 5.89 -18.21
CA TYR A 310 18.10 6.67 -19.25
C TYR A 310 19.00 7.76 -18.66
N ASN A 311 18.44 8.60 -17.78
CA ASN A 311 19.18 9.70 -17.17
C ASN A 311 20.26 9.20 -16.20
N LYS A 312 20.01 8.13 -15.45
CA LYS A 312 21.03 7.52 -14.61
C LYS A 312 22.21 7.05 -15.46
N LYS A 313 21.97 6.33 -16.56
CA LYS A 313 23.04 5.91 -17.46
C LYS A 313 23.82 7.12 -18.01
N LEU A 314 23.10 8.19 -18.36
CA LEU A 314 23.68 9.40 -18.92
C LEU A 314 24.58 10.15 -17.92
N PHE A 315 24.16 10.30 -16.66
CA PHE A 315 24.85 11.15 -15.67
C PHE A 315 25.70 10.38 -14.64
N LEU A 316 25.39 9.12 -14.37
CA LEU A 316 26.08 8.27 -13.39
C LEU A 316 26.72 7.01 -14.01
N GLY A 317 26.47 6.72 -15.28
CA GLY A 317 26.89 5.47 -15.91
C GLY A 317 26.18 4.24 -15.31
N GLU A 318 26.89 3.11 -15.29
CA GLU A 318 26.36 1.83 -14.80
C GLU A 318 26.37 1.77 -13.26
N THR A 319 25.32 2.30 -12.62
CA THR A 319 25.11 2.28 -11.16
C THR A 319 23.89 1.42 -10.77
N ASP A 320 23.89 0.79 -9.58
CA ASP A 320 22.73 0.04 -9.06
C ASP A 320 21.54 0.99 -8.79
N SER A 321 20.47 0.85 -9.57
CA SER A 321 19.28 1.69 -9.50
C SER A 321 18.55 1.61 -8.16
N ARG A 322 18.61 0.45 -7.49
CA ARG A 322 17.95 0.25 -6.19
C ARG A 322 18.61 1.09 -5.12
N LYS A 323 19.95 1.03 -5.09
CA LYS A 323 20.77 1.84 -4.18
C LYS A 323 20.58 3.32 -4.46
N TRP A 324 20.72 3.74 -5.73
CA TRP A 324 20.56 5.13 -6.12
C TRP A 324 19.18 5.68 -5.73
N PHE A 325 18.08 4.99 -6.07
CA PHE A 325 16.73 5.49 -5.78
C PHE A 325 16.50 5.69 -4.28
N LYS A 326 16.98 4.75 -3.45
CA LYS A 326 16.90 4.82 -2.00
C LYS A 326 17.72 5.98 -1.40
N GLU A 327 18.85 6.33 -2.02
CA GLU A 327 19.69 7.47 -1.60
C GLU A 327 19.18 8.81 -2.14
N ALA A 328 18.51 8.81 -3.30
CA ALA A 328 18.01 10.00 -3.98
C ALA A 328 16.70 10.53 -3.38
N THR A 329 15.86 9.67 -2.81
CA THR A 329 14.64 10.09 -2.09
C THR A 329 14.95 10.58 -0.68
N ASN A 330 14.19 11.59 -0.22
CA ASN A 330 14.22 12.04 1.17
C ASN A 330 13.28 11.22 2.09
N ALA A 331 12.44 10.33 1.55
CA ALA A 331 11.67 9.40 2.39
C ALA A 331 12.58 8.40 3.09
N PHE A 332 12.25 8.04 4.33
CA PHE A 332 12.88 6.91 4.99
C PHE A 332 12.36 5.60 4.39
N VAL A 333 13.22 4.84 3.71
CA VAL A 333 12.84 3.58 3.05
C VAL A 333 13.31 2.38 3.88
N TYR A 334 12.36 1.59 4.37
CA TYR A 334 12.59 0.32 5.05
C TYR A 334 12.20 -0.86 4.15
N GLU A 335 13.17 -1.65 3.73
CA GLU A 335 12.95 -2.81 2.86
C GLU A 335 12.90 -4.05 3.74
N ILE A 336 11.74 -4.72 3.76
CA ILE A 336 11.45 -5.91 4.55
C ILE A 336 11.92 -7.11 3.74
N PRO A 337 13.03 -7.79 4.11
CA PRO A 337 13.47 -8.99 3.41
C PRO A 337 12.49 -10.13 3.63
N SER A 338 12.32 -11.00 2.62
CA SER A 338 11.61 -12.26 2.79
C SER A 338 12.55 -13.32 3.37
N ASN A 339 12.16 -13.92 4.50
CA ASN A 339 12.83 -15.07 5.08
C ASN A 339 12.41 -16.38 4.39
N ALA A 340 11.24 -16.40 3.74
CA ALA A 340 10.77 -17.57 2.99
C ALA A 340 11.49 -17.75 1.65
N ASN A 341 11.81 -16.66 0.97
CA ASN A 341 12.51 -16.68 -0.31
C ASN A 341 13.36 -15.42 -0.52
N SER A 342 14.65 -15.53 -0.22
CA SER A 342 15.63 -14.45 -0.35
C SER A 342 15.92 -14.02 -1.80
N SER A 343 15.45 -14.76 -2.80
CA SER A 343 15.55 -14.34 -4.22
C SER A 343 14.51 -13.28 -4.61
N ILE A 344 13.47 -13.06 -3.79
CA ILE A 344 12.50 -12.01 -4.02
C ILE A 344 13.15 -10.66 -3.69
N ASP A 345 13.37 -9.84 -4.71
CA ASP A 345 13.83 -8.47 -4.53
C ASP A 345 12.72 -7.62 -3.91
N THR A 346 12.89 -7.24 -2.65
CA THR A 346 11.96 -6.38 -1.90
C THR A 346 12.39 -4.91 -1.89
N SER A 347 13.45 -4.55 -2.61
CA SER A 347 13.85 -3.16 -2.74
C SER A 347 12.72 -2.32 -3.31
N LEU A 348 12.56 -1.09 -2.81
CA LEU A 348 11.43 -0.25 -3.20
C LEU A 348 11.43 -0.01 -4.71
N TYR A 349 12.60 0.30 -5.30
CA TYR A 349 12.73 0.52 -6.74
C TYR A 349 12.27 -0.69 -7.57
N SER A 350 12.75 -1.89 -7.28
CA SER A 350 12.35 -3.10 -8.01
C SER A 350 10.87 -3.42 -7.82
N HIS A 351 10.35 -3.23 -6.60
CA HIS A 351 8.94 -3.48 -6.29
C HIS A 351 8.00 -2.54 -7.06
N LEU A 352 8.27 -1.23 -7.06
CA LEU A 352 7.49 -0.27 -7.83
C LEU A 352 7.50 -0.61 -9.33
N GLY A 353 8.62 -1.08 -9.85
CA GLY A 353 8.76 -1.48 -11.25
C GLY A 353 8.14 -2.82 -11.62
N ARG A 354 7.81 -3.66 -10.63
CA ARG A 354 7.14 -4.95 -10.84
C ARG A 354 5.63 -4.76 -11.04
N ILE A 355 5.06 -3.71 -10.48
CA ILE A 355 3.61 -3.50 -10.43
C ILE A 355 3.25 -2.27 -11.30
N PRO A 356 2.58 -2.44 -12.45
CA PRO A 356 2.36 -1.32 -13.40
C PRO A 356 1.67 -0.09 -12.79
N ARG A 357 0.70 -0.28 -11.88
CA ARG A 357 -0.01 0.84 -11.21
C ARG A 357 0.87 1.63 -10.22
N TYR A 358 2.03 1.11 -9.84
CA TYR A 358 2.95 1.74 -8.88
C TYR A 358 3.96 2.69 -9.54
N GLU A 359 3.97 2.76 -10.88
CA GLU A 359 4.84 3.69 -11.61
C GLU A 359 4.63 5.15 -11.18
N LYS A 360 3.40 5.49 -10.76
CA LYS A 360 3.03 6.82 -10.24
C LYS A 360 3.82 7.26 -9.00
N TYR A 361 4.50 6.36 -8.29
CA TYR A 361 5.20 6.70 -7.05
C TYR A 361 6.64 7.17 -7.24
N TYR A 362 7.28 6.88 -8.39
CA TYR A 362 8.69 7.22 -8.61
C TYR A 362 8.96 8.73 -8.52
N LEU A 363 8.24 9.55 -9.30
CA LEU A 363 8.49 11.00 -9.33
C LEU A 363 8.16 11.69 -8.00
N PRO A 364 7.00 11.46 -7.36
CA PRO A 364 6.70 12.06 -6.06
C PRO A 364 7.74 11.72 -4.99
N LEU A 365 8.16 10.44 -4.89
CA LEU A 365 9.15 10.02 -3.89
C LEU A 365 10.53 10.67 -4.11
N LEU A 366 10.96 10.86 -5.35
CA LEU A 366 12.22 11.54 -5.67
C LEU A 366 12.18 13.05 -5.42
N ASN A 367 10.99 13.63 -5.20
CA ASN A 367 10.79 15.07 -5.02
C ASN A 367 10.16 15.40 -3.66
N ILE A 368 10.37 14.55 -2.65
CA ILE A 368 10.09 14.89 -1.26
C ILE A 368 11.10 15.95 -0.80
N LYS A 369 10.63 17.06 -0.26
CA LYS A 369 11.49 18.22 0.06
C LYS A 369 12.33 17.99 1.31
N GLU A 370 11.72 17.45 2.36
CA GLU A 370 12.33 17.29 3.68
C GLU A 370 12.54 15.81 4.04
N LYS A 371 13.65 15.52 4.70
CA LYS A 371 13.86 14.24 5.37
C LYS A 371 12.99 14.16 6.62
N ASP A 372 12.79 12.95 7.13
CA ASP A 372 12.18 12.72 8.44
C ASP A 372 10.69 13.16 8.54
N ASP A 373 9.98 13.21 7.41
CA ASP A 373 8.53 13.44 7.36
C ASP A 373 7.70 12.24 6.91
N ILE A 374 8.26 11.47 5.97
CA ILE A 374 7.59 10.37 5.29
C ILE A 374 8.46 9.12 5.40
N PHE A 375 7.84 7.98 5.63
CA PHE A 375 8.48 6.68 5.53
C PHE A 375 7.72 5.77 4.57
N VAL A 376 8.47 4.84 3.95
CA VAL A 376 7.94 3.81 3.07
C VAL A 376 8.49 2.46 3.52
N MET A 377 7.61 1.46 3.67
CA MET A 377 8.01 0.07 3.91
C MET A 377 7.70 -0.77 2.68
N SER A 378 8.69 -1.45 2.10
CA SER A 378 8.50 -2.33 0.94
C SER A 378 8.75 -3.79 1.34
N SER A 379 7.82 -4.68 1.02
CA SER A 379 7.93 -6.13 1.27
C SER A 379 7.82 -6.93 -0.02
N MET A 380 7.70 -8.27 0.08
CA MET A 380 7.47 -9.13 -1.08
C MET A 380 6.14 -8.85 -1.80
N ALA A 381 5.11 -8.38 -1.09
CA ALA A 381 3.74 -8.28 -1.59
C ALA A 381 3.00 -7.02 -1.08
N THR A 382 3.67 -6.12 -0.36
CA THR A 382 3.05 -4.88 0.11
C THR A 382 4.00 -3.70 -0.02
N VAL A 383 3.43 -2.51 -0.24
CA VAL A 383 4.14 -1.23 -0.08
C VAL A 383 3.32 -0.35 0.86
N ALA A 384 3.89 0.03 2.00
CA ALA A 384 3.21 0.82 3.01
C ALA A 384 3.80 2.24 3.07
N PHE A 385 2.94 3.24 3.11
CA PHE A 385 3.29 4.66 3.19
C PHE A 385 2.75 5.24 4.50
N GLY A 386 3.56 6.06 5.16
CA GLY A 386 3.13 6.77 6.36
C GLY A 386 3.92 8.03 6.62
N GLY A 387 3.37 8.90 7.47
CA GLY A 387 4.03 10.11 7.92
C GLY A 387 4.32 10.07 9.43
N TYR A 388 5.43 10.68 9.84
CA TYR A 388 5.85 10.64 11.25
C TYR A 388 4.90 11.36 12.19
N GLY A 389 4.09 12.31 11.69
CA GLY A 389 3.07 13.00 12.47
C GLY A 389 2.03 12.05 13.10
N ARG A 390 1.86 10.84 12.56
CA ARG A 390 1.01 9.81 13.19
C ARG A 390 1.53 9.37 14.57
N TYR A 391 2.84 9.39 14.77
CA TYR A 391 3.56 8.83 15.91
C TYR A 391 4.27 9.87 16.78
N VAL A 392 4.69 10.97 16.16
CA VAL A 392 5.47 12.06 16.76
C VAL A 392 4.65 13.33 16.73
N ASP A 393 4.66 14.07 17.83
CA ASP A 393 3.99 15.37 17.94
C ASP A 393 4.61 16.39 16.96
N THR A 394 3.85 16.79 15.94
CA THR A 394 4.30 17.69 14.87
C THR A 394 4.58 19.10 15.37
N ALA A 395 3.96 19.54 16.47
CA ALA A 395 4.21 20.84 17.07
C ALA A 395 5.69 21.01 17.50
N LEU A 396 6.34 19.91 17.88
CA LEU A 396 7.74 19.89 18.30
C LEU A 396 8.70 20.34 17.19
N LYS A 397 8.36 20.18 15.90
CA LYS A 397 9.19 20.71 14.81
C LYS A 397 9.49 22.20 14.96
N LYS A 398 8.53 22.97 15.50
CA LYS A 398 8.67 24.41 15.72
C LYS A 398 9.12 24.73 17.15
N THR A 399 8.61 24.00 18.15
CA THR A 399 8.81 24.34 19.56
C THR A 399 10.03 23.68 20.20
N ASN A 400 10.42 22.47 19.76
CA ASN A 400 11.58 21.73 20.24
C ASN A 400 12.10 20.73 19.17
N PRO A 401 12.83 21.20 18.15
CA PRO A 401 13.25 20.37 17.02
C PRO A 401 14.11 19.17 17.43
N GLU A 402 14.97 19.32 18.43
CA GLU A 402 15.83 18.22 18.91
C GLU A 402 14.98 17.04 19.41
N GLN A 403 13.95 17.33 20.21
CA GLN A 403 13.03 16.31 20.71
C GLN A 403 12.24 15.65 19.58
N TYR A 404 11.80 16.44 18.58
CA TYR A 404 11.12 15.91 17.39
C TYR A 404 12.00 14.87 16.69
N TYR A 405 13.24 15.21 16.34
CA TYR A 405 14.11 14.31 15.59
C TYR A 405 14.56 13.09 16.40
N GLN A 406 14.70 13.20 17.74
CA GLN A 406 14.92 12.02 18.60
C GLN A 406 13.71 11.06 18.59
N ALA A 407 12.50 11.60 18.60
CA ALA A 407 11.28 10.80 18.50
C ALA A 407 11.14 10.16 17.11
N VAL A 408 11.42 10.89 16.02
CA VAL A 408 11.45 10.33 14.66
C VAL A 408 12.47 9.20 14.56
N LYS A 409 13.69 9.39 15.09
CA LYS A 409 14.72 8.35 15.14
C LYS A 409 14.23 7.11 15.89
N THR A 410 13.50 7.29 17.01
CA THR A 410 12.90 6.17 17.75
C THR A 410 11.88 5.41 16.89
N VAL A 411 11.07 6.11 16.08
CA VAL A 411 10.17 5.45 15.13
C VAL A 411 10.96 4.67 14.08
N GLN A 412 12.00 5.26 13.51
CA GLN A 412 12.88 4.64 12.49
C GLN A 412 13.65 3.43 12.99
N THR A 413 14.17 3.47 14.21
CA THR A 413 15.04 2.40 14.74
C THR A 413 14.31 1.34 15.56
N SER A 414 13.06 1.60 15.97
CA SER A 414 12.31 0.70 16.86
C SER A 414 10.95 0.31 16.30
N LEU A 415 10.05 1.26 16.03
CA LEU A 415 8.68 0.93 15.62
C LEU A 415 8.65 0.35 14.20
N ILE A 416 9.27 1.01 13.22
CA ILE A 416 9.29 0.54 11.83
C ILE A 416 9.92 -0.85 11.73
N PRO A 417 11.11 -1.14 12.30
CA PRO A 417 11.69 -2.48 12.24
C PRO A 417 10.85 -3.55 12.93
N LYS A 418 10.25 -3.24 14.10
CA LYS A 418 9.39 -4.18 14.84
C LYS A 418 8.17 -4.58 14.01
N HIS A 419 7.40 -3.60 13.55
CA HIS A 419 6.15 -3.84 12.82
C HIS A 419 6.42 -4.31 11.39
N GLY A 420 7.49 -3.82 10.75
CA GLY A 420 7.97 -4.31 9.46
C GLY A 420 8.37 -5.78 9.51
N LYS A 421 9.07 -6.22 10.57
CA LYS A 421 9.38 -7.65 10.77
C LYS A 421 8.11 -8.49 10.90
N ARG A 422 7.14 -8.06 11.71
CA ARG A 422 5.86 -8.78 11.89
C ARG A 422 5.08 -8.90 10.59
N LEU A 423 5.03 -7.83 9.79
CA LEU A 423 4.44 -7.85 8.45
C LEU A 423 5.18 -8.83 7.53
N GLY A 424 6.53 -8.78 7.52
CA GLY A 424 7.34 -9.72 6.76
C GLY A 424 7.07 -11.18 7.13
N ASP A 425 7.10 -11.50 8.42
CA ASP A 425 6.85 -12.85 8.94
C ASP A 425 5.44 -13.35 8.58
N PHE A 426 4.42 -12.48 8.66
CA PHE A 426 3.05 -12.80 8.26
C PHE A 426 2.94 -13.15 6.77
N LEU A 427 3.55 -12.33 5.91
CA LEU A 427 3.55 -12.56 4.46
C LEU A 427 4.37 -13.81 4.11
N ASP A 428 5.51 -14.05 4.77
CA ASP A 428 6.34 -15.24 4.61
C ASP A 428 5.58 -16.51 5.00
N MET A 429 4.88 -16.49 6.14
CA MET A 429 4.08 -17.61 6.62
C MET A 429 3.03 -18.02 5.57
N TRP A 430 2.24 -17.06 5.08
CA TRP A 430 1.23 -17.34 4.06
C TRP A 430 1.84 -17.72 2.71
N TYR A 431 2.95 -17.12 2.31
CA TYR A 431 3.69 -17.50 1.10
C TYR A 431 4.17 -18.96 1.16
N GLN A 432 4.68 -19.41 2.30
CA GLN A 432 5.15 -20.79 2.50
C GLN A 432 4.00 -21.78 2.46
N MET A 433 2.87 -21.46 3.11
CA MET A 433 1.67 -22.31 3.12
C MET A 433 0.96 -22.35 1.77
N ALA A 434 1.08 -21.32 0.95
CA ALA A 434 0.44 -21.26 -0.36
C ALA A 434 1.05 -22.28 -1.34
N ASP A 435 0.17 -22.83 -2.18
CA ASP A 435 0.58 -23.66 -3.32
C ASP A 435 1.53 -22.89 -4.23
N SER A 436 2.55 -23.59 -4.74
CA SER A 436 3.65 -22.98 -5.50
C SER A 436 3.18 -22.16 -6.70
N HIS A 437 2.12 -22.60 -7.39
CA HIS A 437 1.56 -21.91 -8.56
C HIS A 437 0.83 -20.59 -8.22
N LEU A 438 0.49 -20.34 -6.95
CA LEU A 438 -0.18 -19.12 -6.50
C LEU A 438 0.81 -18.04 -6.00
N ARG A 439 2.05 -18.44 -5.71
CA ARG A 439 3.07 -17.56 -5.12
C ARG A 439 3.40 -16.35 -6.00
N ASP A 440 3.48 -16.53 -7.31
CA ASP A 440 3.70 -15.41 -8.23
C ASP A 440 2.49 -14.49 -8.27
N LYS A 441 1.27 -15.04 -8.24
CA LYS A 441 0.02 -14.24 -8.17
C LYS A 441 -0.01 -13.39 -6.90
N PHE A 442 0.46 -13.91 -5.77
CA PHE A 442 0.55 -13.15 -4.52
C PHE A 442 1.47 -11.94 -4.62
N ILE A 443 2.69 -12.18 -5.14
CA ILE A 443 3.71 -11.14 -5.35
C ILE A 443 3.22 -10.08 -6.35
N GLN A 444 2.57 -10.50 -7.44
CA GLN A 444 2.07 -9.62 -8.51
C GLN A 444 0.77 -8.88 -8.15
N ARG A 445 -0.03 -9.42 -7.24
CA ARG A 445 -1.22 -8.72 -6.72
C ARG A 445 -0.77 -7.41 -6.08
N SER A 446 0.16 -7.52 -5.12
CA SER A 446 0.65 -6.51 -4.20
C SER A 446 -0.45 -5.66 -3.54
N THR A 447 -0.30 -5.23 -2.29
CA THR A 447 -1.26 -4.33 -1.63
C THR A 447 -0.56 -3.06 -1.17
N GLU A 448 -1.08 -1.91 -1.59
CA GLU A 448 -0.64 -0.63 -1.07
C GLU A 448 -1.32 -0.37 0.27
N ILE A 449 -0.56 0.15 1.23
CA ILE A 449 -1.06 0.41 2.56
C ILE A 449 -0.80 1.87 2.90
N TRP A 450 -1.85 2.60 3.24
CA TRP A 450 -1.75 4.01 3.60
C TRP A 450 -2.05 4.17 5.10
N ASP A 451 -1.11 4.76 5.82
CA ASP A 451 -1.33 5.15 7.22
C ASP A 451 -2.35 6.29 7.31
N GLY A 452 -2.96 6.44 8.48
CA GLY A 452 -4.03 7.40 8.72
C GLY A 452 -3.56 8.84 8.98
N TYR A 453 -4.53 9.75 8.94
CA TYR A 453 -4.31 11.20 9.08
C TYR A 453 -4.60 11.73 10.49
N TRP A 454 -4.82 10.85 11.48
CA TRP A 454 -5.06 11.23 12.87
C TRP A 454 -3.75 11.49 13.62
N ILE A 455 -3.13 12.62 13.32
CA ILE A 455 -1.77 12.98 13.73
C ILE A 455 -1.73 13.58 15.15
N LYS A 456 -0.56 13.48 15.79
CA LYS A 456 -0.28 14.12 17.07
C LYS A 456 0.17 15.56 16.84
N ASP A 457 -0.49 16.49 17.51
CA ASP A 457 -0.20 17.93 17.44
C ASP A 457 -0.61 18.59 18.75
N SER A 458 0.36 18.97 19.57
CA SER A 458 0.10 19.58 20.88
C SER A 458 -0.34 21.05 20.83
N ASN A 459 -0.28 21.70 19.66
CA ASN A 459 -0.74 23.07 19.48
C ASN A 459 -2.18 23.13 19.00
N VAL A 460 -2.59 22.19 18.14
CA VAL A 460 -3.93 22.11 17.56
C VAL A 460 -4.44 20.69 17.70
N PHE A 461 -5.43 20.45 18.56
CA PHE A 461 -5.94 19.10 18.81
C PHE A 461 -7.44 19.09 19.10
N GLU A 462 -8.07 18.02 18.63
CA GLU A 462 -9.45 17.65 18.92
C GLU A 462 -9.52 16.68 20.11
N ASP A 463 -8.58 15.73 20.21
CA ASP A 463 -8.48 14.77 21.32
C ASP A 463 -7.54 15.30 22.42
N GLN A 464 -8.07 15.47 23.62
CA GLN A 464 -7.35 15.97 24.80
C GLN A 464 -6.38 14.94 25.40
N THR A 465 -6.58 13.65 25.13
CA THR A 465 -5.84 12.56 25.80
C THR A 465 -4.48 12.31 25.15
N ASP A 466 -4.46 12.10 23.83
CA ASP A 466 -3.24 11.87 23.04
C ASP A 466 -2.86 13.08 22.18
N LYS A 467 -3.53 14.23 22.38
CA LYS A 467 -3.31 15.50 21.66
C LYS A 467 -3.29 15.31 20.15
N ARG A 468 -4.41 14.84 19.60
CA ARG A 468 -4.53 14.51 18.17
C ARG A 468 -5.52 15.39 17.43
N ARG A 469 -5.25 15.61 16.15
CA ARG A 469 -6.18 16.21 15.18
C ARG A 469 -6.19 15.41 13.88
N TRP A 470 -7.24 15.58 13.08
CA TRP A 470 -7.25 15.03 11.73
C TRP A 470 -6.52 16.00 10.81
N ALA A 471 -5.53 15.52 10.06
CA ALA A 471 -4.90 16.32 9.03
C ALA A 471 -5.84 16.42 7.82
N ASP A 472 -6.23 17.65 7.49
CA ASP A 472 -7.11 17.95 6.37
C ASP A 472 -6.45 17.59 5.03
N LYS A 473 -7.28 17.36 4.00
CA LYS A 473 -6.83 17.00 2.65
C LYS A 473 -5.73 17.90 2.11
N TYR A 474 -5.75 19.19 2.46
CA TYR A 474 -4.80 20.19 1.99
C TYR A 474 -4.01 20.83 3.13
N ASP A 475 -3.77 20.09 4.21
CA ASP A 475 -2.96 20.56 5.35
C ASP A 475 -1.53 20.87 4.91
N GLN A 476 -1.18 22.16 4.83
CA GLN A 476 0.11 22.62 4.32
C GLN A 476 1.28 22.35 5.29
N GLU A 477 1.01 22.09 6.56
CA GLU A 477 2.06 21.82 7.55
C GLU A 477 2.44 20.34 7.61
N TYR A 478 1.55 19.45 7.18
CA TYR A 478 1.81 18.02 7.17
C TYR A 478 2.28 17.50 5.80
N ARG A 479 3.61 17.41 5.64
CA ARG A 479 4.28 17.03 4.38
C ARG A 479 3.81 15.71 3.80
N TYR A 480 3.47 14.70 4.61
CA TYR A 480 2.91 13.44 4.12
C TYR A 480 1.62 13.65 3.30
N VAL A 481 0.76 14.59 3.69
CA VAL A 481 -0.44 14.94 2.92
C VAL A 481 -0.07 15.78 1.69
N GLN A 482 0.72 16.85 1.84
CA GLN A 482 1.06 17.72 0.72
C GLN A 482 1.86 17.05 -0.38
N GLU A 483 2.80 16.19 -0.01
CA GLU A 483 3.82 15.72 -0.93
C GLU A 483 3.55 14.32 -1.45
N LEU A 484 2.68 13.54 -0.77
CA LEU A 484 2.40 12.16 -1.13
C LEU A 484 0.92 11.79 -1.07
N ALA A 485 0.33 11.60 0.11
CA ALA A 485 -0.99 11.00 0.25
C ALA A 485 -2.11 11.87 -0.32
N GLY A 486 -2.09 13.18 -0.07
CA GLY A 486 -3.04 14.13 -0.70
C GLY A 486 -2.76 14.29 -2.19
N ALA A 487 -1.49 14.59 -2.54
CA ALA A 487 -1.03 14.76 -3.92
C ALA A 487 -1.39 13.59 -4.86
N LEU A 488 -1.35 12.36 -4.35
CA LEU A 488 -1.65 11.16 -5.12
C LEU A 488 -3.11 10.70 -5.01
N ASN A 489 -3.97 11.55 -4.44
CA ASN A 489 -5.40 11.30 -4.23
C ASN A 489 -5.69 10.07 -3.36
N GLU A 490 -4.83 9.84 -2.36
CA GLU A 490 -4.93 8.71 -1.43
C GLU A 490 -5.49 9.13 -0.06
N TRP A 491 -5.57 10.44 0.20
CA TRP A 491 -6.27 11.01 1.34
C TRP A 491 -7.75 10.60 1.37
N HIS A 492 -8.25 10.32 2.57
CA HIS A 492 -9.66 10.02 2.80
C HIS A 492 -10.19 10.81 4.01
N ARG A 493 -11.52 10.91 4.10
CA ARG A 493 -12.18 11.56 5.24
C ARG A 493 -12.01 10.70 6.50
N LYS A 494 -12.07 11.36 7.66
CA LYS A 494 -12.07 10.70 8.97
C LYS A 494 -13.18 9.65 9.01
N SER A 495 -12.82 8.39 9.26
CA SER A 495 -13.76 7.29 9.50
C SER A 495 -13.70 6.84 10.95
N THR A 496 -14.84 6.35 11.46
CA THR A 496 -14.92 5.60 12.72
C THR A 496 -14.33 4.20 12.61
N ASP A 497 -14.11 3.71 11.39
CA ASP A 497 -13.49 2.41 11.15
C ASP A 497 -11.99 2.45 11.48
N SER A 498 -11.44 1.28 11.79
CA SER A 498 -10.01 1.14 12.10
C SER A 498 -9.15 1.31 10.86
N ALA A 499 -9.54 0.60 9.81
CA ALA A 499 -9.04 0.70 8.45
C ALA A 499 -10.18 0.30 7.50
N PHE A 500 -9.95 0.45 6.20
CA PHE A 500 -10.81 -0.11 5.18
C PHE A 500 -9.99 -0.53 3.97
N SER A 501 -10.54 -1.44 3.18
CA SER A 501 -9.92 -2.00 2.00
C SER A 501 -10.91 -2.08 0.83
N ASP A 502 -10.41 -2.06 -0.39
CA ASP A 502 -11.17 -2.47 -1.59
C ASP A 502 -11.17 -3.99 -1.80
N THR A 503 -10.58 -4.77 -0.87
CA THR A 503 -10.39 -6.23 -0.91
C THR A 503 -9.48 -6.71 -2.05
N ILE A 504 -8.78 -5.80 -2.72
CA ILE A 504 -8.01 -6.13 -3.92
C ILE A 504 -6.63 -5.46 -3.90
N THR A 505 -6.59 -4.14 -3.89
CA THR A 505 -5.40 -3.37 -4.22
C THR A 505 -4.87 -2.54 -3.07
N PHE A 506 -5.70 -2.11 -2.11
CA PHE A 506 -5.28 -1.21 -1.04
C PHE A 506 -5.82 -1.53 0.35
N VAL A 507 -5.15 -0.99 1.36
CA VAL A 507 -5.61 -0.84 2.75
C VAL A 507 -5.36 0.60 3.20
N LYS A 508 -6.34 1.25 3.83
CA LYS A 508 -6.20 2.62 4.36
C LYS A 508 -6.57 2.66 5.84
N PHE A 509 -5.61 3.01 6.68
CA PHE A 509 -5.84 3.19 8.11
C PHE A 509 -6.56 4.50 8.39
N SER A 510 -7.50 4.48 9.32
CA SER A 510 -8.18 5.69 9.78
C SER A 510 -7.85 5.98 11.24
N ASN A 511 -8.61 5.45 12.19
CA ASN A 511 -8.42 5.80 13.60
C ASN A 511 -7.35 4.95 14.33
N ARG A 512 -6.86 3.86 13.74
CA ARG A 512 -5.77 3.03 14.30
C ARG A 512 -4.41 3.41 13.76
N ASP A 513 -3.42 3.39 14.64
CA ASP A 513 -2.02 3.60 14.29
C ASP A 513 -1.50 2.34 13.60
N MET A 514 -0.98 2.44 12.37
CA MET A 514 -0.45 1.30 11.62
C MET A 514 0.68 0.58 12.38
N LEU A 515 1.62 1.33 12.97
CA LEU A 515 2.75 0.79 13.73
C LEU A 515 2.40 0.57 15.22
N SER A 516 1.41 -0.30 15.47
CA SER A 516 0.99 -0.69 16.83
C SER A 516 0.51 -2.15 16.87
N ASP A 517 0.44 -2.78 18.05
CA ASP A 517 -0.02 -4.18 18.16
C ASP A 517 -1.48 -4.36 17.69
N LEU A 518 -2.33 -3.35 17.93
CA LEU A 518 -3.68 -3.25 17.37
C LEU A 518 -3.63 -3.00 15.86
N GLY A 519 -2.70 -2.16 15.40
CA GLY A 519 -2.43 -1.90 13.99
C GLY A 519 -2.06 -3.16 13.22
N ASP A 520 -1.22 -4.04 13.78
CA ASP A 520 -0.87 -5.33 13.19
C ASP A 520 -2.10 -6.23 13.06
N SER A 521 -2.97 -6.27 14.07
CA SER A 521 -4.21 -7.05 13.99
C SER A 521 -5.17 -6.51 12.94
N THR A 522 -5.37 -5.19 12.89
CA THR A 522 -6.16 -4.53 11.82
C THR A 522 -5.52 -4.78 10.45
N MET A 523 -4.20 -4.69 10.32
CA MET A 523 -3.49 -5.00 9.09
C MET A 523 -3.80 -6.42 8.62
N SER A 524 -3.66 -7.40 9.51
CA SER A 524 -3.95 -8.80 9.17
C SER A 524 -5.41 -9.02 8.77
N HIS A 525 -6.35 -8.28 9.37
CA HIS A 525 -7.76 -8.32 9.02
C HIS A 525 -7.96 -7.89 7.57
N GLU A 526 -7.45 -6.72 7.21
CA GLU A 526 -7.59 -6.19 5.85
C GLU A 526 -6.83 -7.04 4.84
N LEU A 527 -5.64 -7.54 5.19
CA LEU A 527 -4.88 -8.41 4.30
C LEU A 527 -5.54 -9.79 4.10
N VAL A 528 -6.34 -10.28 5.05
CA VAL A 528 -7.21 -11.44 4.80
C VAL A 528 -8.20 -11.11 3.69
N HIS A 529 -8.86 -9.95 3.73
CA HIS A 529 -9.78 -9.52 2.67
C HIS A 529 -9.10 -9.42 1.30
N ASN A 530 -7.86 -8.94 1.25
CA ASN A 530 -7.09 -8.79 0.00
C ASN A 530 -6.61 -10.12 -0.59
N TYR A 531 -6.30 -11.10 0.26
CA TYR A 531 -5.55 -12.30 -0.13
C TYR A 531 -6.25 -13.63 0.12
N ASP A 532 -7.44 -13.66 0.72
CA ASP A 532 -8.18 -14.90 0.96
C ASP A 532 -8.40 -15.70 -0.34
N GLU A 533 -9.05 -15.11 -1.35
CA GLU A 533 -9.28 -15.76 -2.65
C GLU A 533 -8.02 -15.85 -3.54
N THR A 534 -6.89 -15.28 -3.09
CA THR A 534 -5.63 -15.29 -3.85
C THR A 534 -4.73 -16.43 -3.39
N ILE A 535 -4.45 -16.52 -2.09
CA ILE A 535 -3.56 -17.53 -1.52
C ILE A 535 -4.09 -18.24 -0.29
N MET A 536 -4.84 -17.57 0.61
CA MET A 536 -5.16 -18.19 1.89
C MET A 536 -6.17 -19.33 1.68
N LEU A 537 -7.15 -19.15 0.80
CA LEU A 537 -8.16 -20.16 0.45
C LEU A 537 -7.71 -21.08 -0.71
N ASP A 538 -6.40 -21.31 -0.88
CA ASP A 538 -5.83 -22.16 -1.95
C ASP A 538 -6.31 -21.78 -3.36
N GLY A 539 -6.57 -20.48 -3.59
CA GLY A 539 -7.03 -19.93 -4.86
C GLY A 539 -8.52 -20.15 -5.19
N TYR A 540 -9.28 -20.80 -4.29
CA TYR A 540 -10.73 -20.91 -4.37
C TYR A 540 -11.41 -19.62 -3.93
N LYS A 541 -12.67 -19.42 -4.34
CA LYS A 541 -13.47 -18.28 -3.86
C LYS A 541 -14.06 -18.60 -2.49
N ARG A 542 -14.49 -17.55 -1.79
CA ARG A 542 -15.27 -17.69 -0.56
C ARG A 542 -16.50 -18.57 -0.78
N ARG A 543 -16.90 -19.30 0.26
CA ARG A 543 -18.14 -20.08 0.29
C ARG A 543 -19.33 -19.22 -0.16
N PRO A 544 -20.12 -19.66 -1.17
CA PRO A 544 -21.32 -18.95 -1.58
C PRO A 544 -22.28 -18.68 -0.41
N GLY A 545 -22.66 -17.41 -0.25
CA GLY A 545 -23.52 -16.94 0.84
C GLY A 545 -22.79 -16.45 2.10
N GLN A 546 -21.47 -16.64 2.20
CA GLN A 546 -20.62 -16.03 3.23
C GLN A 546 -19.84 -14.85 2.66
N ASP A 547 -19.88 -13.70 3.34
CA ASP A 547 -19.14 -12.51 2.92
C ASP A 547 -17.71 -12.50 3.48
N ALA A 548 -16.91 -11.53 3.03
CA ALA A 548 -15.50 -11.37 3.39
C ALA A 548 -15.25 -11.33 4.91
N GLU A 549 -16.11 -10.63 5.67
CA GLU A 549 -15.98 -10.55 7.14
C GLU A 549 -16.08 -11.89 7.87
N SER A 550 -16.73 -12.90 7.28
CA SER A 550 -16.76 -14.25 7.86
C SER A 550 -15.36 -14.89 7.94
N TYR A 551 -14.38 -14.39 7.19
CA TYR A 551 -13.03 -14.95 7.09
C TYR A 551 -11.97 -14.22 7.92
N ALA A 552 -12.21 -12.98 8.32
CA ALA A 552 -11.25 -12.19 9.07
C ALA A 552 -11.39 -12.42 10.58
N MET A 553 -12.14 -11.57 11.29
CA MET A 553 -12.24 -11.63 12.76
C MET A 553 -12.78 -12.99 13.23
N GLY A 554 -12.06 -13.64 14.14
CA GLY A 554 -12.43 -14.95 14.68
C GLY A 554 -12.22 -16.13 13.73
N LEU A 555 -11.51 -15.94 12.61
CA LEU A 555 -11.07 -17.02 11.73
C LEU A 555 -9.60 -16.88 11.30
N LEU A 556 -9.26 -16.00 10.35
CA LEU A 556 -7.90 -15.86 9.80
C LEU A 556 -7.19 -14.55 10.18
N GLN A 557 -7.86 -13.64 10.88
CA GLN A 557 -7.23 -12.45 11.45
C GLN A 557 -6.29 -12.81 12.62
N SER A 558 -5.15 -12.12 12.71
CA SER A 558 -4.25 -12.21 13.87
C SER A 558 -4.85 -11.55 15.11
N SER A 559 -4.69 -12.19 16.26
CA SER A 559 -5.05 -11.61 17.56
C SER A 559 -4.41 -10.24 17.82
N ALA A 560 -5.18 -9.33 18.40
CA ALA A 560 -4.75 -7.99 18.81
C ALA A 560 -3.86 -7.95 20.06
N GLY A 561 -3.78 -9.05 20.83
CA GLY A 561 -3.03 -9.10 22.08
C GLY A 561 -3.23 -10.43 22.81
N GLY A 562 -2.37 -10.76 23.77
CA GLY A 562 -2.35 -12.07 24.42
C GLY A 562 -3.50 -12.35 25.40
N GLY A 563 -4.42 -11.41 25.59
CA GLY A 563 -5.59 -11.53 26.48
C GLY A 563 -6.92 -11.76 25.75
N ILE A 564 -6.90 -12.02 24.45
CA ILE A 564 -8.13 -12.34 23.70
C ILE A 564 -8.76 -13.65 24.20
N TYR A 565 -10.08 -13.74 24.09
CA TYR A 565 -10.91 -14.78 24.73
C TYR A 565 -11.82 -15.52 23.73
N TYR A 566 -11.37 -15.62 22.48
CA TYR A 566 -12.09 -16.24 21.36
C TYR A 566 -11.19 -17.16 20.56
N TYR A 567 -11.74 -18.17 19.89
CA TYR A 567 -10.95 -19.06 19.04
C TYR A 567 -10.31 -18.29 17.89
N GLY A 568 -9.03 -18.51 17.67
CA GLY A 568 -8.26 -17.85 16.62
C GLY A 568 -6.77 -18.03 16.82
N PHE A 569 -6.02 -17.27 16.03
CA PHE A 569 -4.58 -17.40 15.92
C PHE A 569 -3.89 -16.08 16.21
N ASN A 570 -2.65 -16.16 16.67
CA ASN A 570 -1.74 -15.04 16.68
C ASN A 570 -0.74 -15.20 15.53
N PHE A 571 -0.93 -14.44 14.44
CA PHE A 571 -0.08 -14.53 13.25
C PHE A 571 0.96 -13.41 13.17
N MET A 572 0.90 -12.39 14.03
CA MET A 572 1.79 -11.23 13.94
C MET A 572 2.44 -10.82 15.26
N ASN A 573 1.74 -10.96 16.38
CA ASN A 573 2.19 -10.40 17.66
C ASN A 573 3.11 -11.36 18.42
N GLU A 574 3.82 -10.82 19.42
CA GLU A 574 4.62 -11.58 20.38
C GLU A 574 3.96 -11.43 21.75
N HIS A 575 3.35 -12.49 22.24
CA HIS A 575 2.61 -12.49 23.50
C HIS A 575 3.49 -12.94 24.68
N SER A 576 3.08 -12.59 25.90
CA SER A 576 3.63 -13.26 27.08
C SER A 576 3.28 -14.74 27.06
N PRO A 577 4.14 -15.66 27.55
CA PRO A 577 3.81 -17.08 27.70
C PRO A 577 2.55 -17.36 28.53
N ASN A 578 2.09 -16.39 29.33
CA ASN A 578 0.83 -16.47 30.06
C ASN A 578 -0.36 -15.99 29.20
N THR A 579 -0.62 -16.68 28.09
CA THR A 579 -1.67 -16.37 27.11
C THR A 579 -2.51 -17.62 26.79
N PRO A 580 -3.80 -17.50 26.44
CA PRO A 580 -4.59 -18.65 25.99
C PRO A 580 -4.39 -18.97 24.49
N HIS A 581 -3.47 -18.28 23.80
CA HIS A 581 -3.18 -18.45 22.37
C HIS A 581 -1.72 -18.84 22.12
N ASN A 582 -1.36 -19.12 20.87
CA ASN A 582 0.04 -19.27 20.52
C ASN A 582 0.84 -17.99 20.81
N VAL A 583 2.05 -18.17 21.37
CA VAL A 583 2.89 -17.07 21.84
C VAL A 583 3.38 -16.19 20.70
N SER A 584 3.76 -16.81 19.58
CA SER A 584 4.38 -16.18 18.42
C SER A 584 3.87 -16.82 17.13
N SER A 585 3.96 -16.09 16.02
CA SER A 585 3.67 -16.60 14.67
C SER A 585 4.59 -17.75 14.26
N SER A 586 5.78 -17.85 14.85
CA SER A 586 6.75 -18.93 14.61
C SER A 586 6.21 -20.34 14.92
N ARG A 587 5.09 -20.44 15.63
CA ARG A 587 4.33 -21.69 15.81
C ARG A 587 3.83 -22.25 14.47
N PHE A 588 3.65 -21.44 13.44
CA PHE A 588 3.01 -21.81 12.19
C PHE A 588 4.00 -21.77 11.02
N LYS A 589 4.37 -22.94 10.50
CA LYS A 589 5.22 -23.08 9.30
C LYS A 589 4.52 -23.83 8.17
N THR A 590 3.54 -24.64 8.54
CA THR A 590 2.79 -25.52 7.64
C THR A 590 1.29 -25.45 7.91
N LYS A 591 0.47 -25.87 6.94
CA LYS A 591 -0.99 -26.02 7.13
C LYS A 591 -1.32 -26.97 8.30
N GLU A 592 -0.48 -27.98 8.55
CA GLU A 592 -0.64 -28.94 9.66
C GLU A 592 -0.37 -28.32 11.04
N ASP A 593 0.45 -27.27 11.12
CA ASP A 593 0.63 -26.51 12.36
C ASP A 593 -0.67 -25.83 12.80
N LEU A 594 -1.45 -25.30 11.86
CA LEU A 594 -2.76 -24.69 12.14
C LEU A 594 -3.72 -25.74 12.71
N GLN A 595 -3.73 -26.93 12.12
CA GLN A 595 -4.54 -28.06 12.57
C GLN A 595 -4.16 -28.50 13.98
N THR A 596 -2.88 -28.81 14.20
CA THR A 596 -2.40 -29.36 15.48
C THR A 596 -2.60 -28.36 16.63
N TYR A 597 -2.36 -27.07 16.38
CA TYR A 597 -2.65 -26.02 17.34
C TYR A 597 -4.13 -25.94 17.70
N LEU A 598 -5.03 -25.82 16.72
CA LEU A 598 -6.47 -25.76 17.00
C LEU A 598 -6.97 -27.04 17.66
N LYS A 599 -6.48 -28.20 17.21
CA LYS A 599 -6.79 -29.48 17.86
C LYS A 599 -6.45 -29.45 19.34
N GLY A 600 -5.29 -28.92 19.72
CA GLY A 600 -4.90 -28.77 21.12
C GLY A 600 -5.83 -27.84 21.91
N ILE A 601 -6.22 -26.70 21.32
CA ILE A 601 -7.21 -25.80 21.92
C ILE A 601 -8.53 -26.55 22.16
N PHE A 602 -9.03 -27.25 21.14
CA PHE A 602 -10.27 -28.04 21.22
C PHE A 602 -10.18 -29.23 22.18
N ASP A 603 -9.01 -29.87 22.30
CA ASP A 603 -8.77 -30.94 23.26
C ASP A 603 -9.00 -30.44 24.71
N VAL A 604 -8.56 -29.21 25.01
CA VAL A 604 -8.80 -28.57 26.31
C VAL A 604 -10.25 -28.11 26.44
N THR A 605 -10.74 -27.28 25.52
CA THR A 605 -12.04 -26.63 25.69
C THR A 605 -13.20 -27.63 25.69
N TYR A 606 -13.18 -28.65 24.83
CA TYR A 606 -14.25 -29.66 24.82
C TYR A 606 -14.27 -30.51 26.08
N LEU A 607 -13.11 -30.85 26.62
CA LEU A 607 -13.04 -31.54 27.90
C LEU A 607 -13.64 -30.66 29.01
N LEU A 608 -13.27 -29.38 29.06
CA LEU A 608 -13.77 -28.44 30.06
C LEU A 608 -15.28 -28.19 29.93
N ASP A 609 -15.80 -28.07 28.71
CA ASP A 609 -17.22 -27.91 28.44
C ASP A 609 -18.04 -29.14 28.89
N ALA A 610 -17.52 -30.35 28.65
CA ALA A 610 -18.18 -31.57 29.09
C ALA A 610 -18.24 -31.67 30.62
N VAL A 611 -17.14 -31.35 31.31
CA VAL A 611 -17.09 -31.31 32.78
C VAL A 611 -18.02 -30.22 33.33
N GLU A 612 -18.10 -29.08 32.66
CA GLU A 612 -19.01 -28.01 33.04
C GLU A 612 -20.47 -28.46 32.94
N ILE A 613 -20.86 -29.15 31.86
CA ILE A 613 -22.21 -29.71 31.73
C ILE A 613 -22.51 -30.71 32.85
N GLU A 614 -21.59 -31.60 33.19
CA GLU A 614 -21.74 -32.50 34.34
C GLU A 614 -21.99 -31.72 35.64
N ALA A 615 -21.26 -30.62 35.85
CA ALA A 615 -21.42 -29.76 37.04
C ALA A 615 -22.76 -29.01 37.05
N ILE A 616 -23.19 -28.44 35.92
CA ILE A 616 -24.47 -27.72 35.80
C ILE A 616 -25.65 -28.69 36.00
N ALA A 617 -25.57 -29.91 35.47
CA ALA A 617 -26.61 -30.94 35.64
C ALA A 617 -26.95 -31.19 37.11
N THR A 618 -25.96 -31.13 38.02
CA THR A 618 -26.17 -31.32 39.47
C THR A 618 -26.97 -30.19 40.15
N LYS A 619 -27.19 -29.06 39.46
CA LYS A 619 -27.96 -27.93 40.00
C LYS A 619 -29.47 -28.09 39.83
N GLY A 620 -29.90 -28.90 38.88
CA GLY A 620 -31.30 -29.07 38.53
C GLY A 620 -31.84 -27.96 37.61
N LYS A 621 -33.09 -28.15 37.15
CA LYS A 621 -33.71 -27.36 36.06
C LYS A 621 -33.81 -25.87 36.36
N GLU A 622 -33.97 -25.49 37.63
CA GLU A 622 -34.04 -24.08 38.06
C GLU A 622 -32.76 -23.29 37.73
N ALA A 623 -31.62 -23.96 37.57
CA ALA A 623 -30.36 -23.33 37.24
C ALA A 623 -30.16 -23.09 35.74
N TYR A 624 -30.85 -23.86 34.87
CA TYR A 624 -30.60 -23.84 33.43
C TYR A 624 -30.79 -22.47 32.76
N PRO A 625 -31.78 -21.62 33.13
CA PRO A 625 -31.93 -20.29 32.55
C PRO A 625 -30.76 -19.33 32.84
N TYR A 626 -29.91 -19.64 33.82
CA TYR A 626 -28.70 -18.87 34.14
C TYR A 626 -27.50 -19.29 33.30
N PHE A 627 -27.49 -20.53 32.81
CA PHE A 627 -26.36 -21.11 32.10
C PHE A 627 -26.59 -21.24 30.59
N PHE A 628 -27.84 -21.33 30.13
CA PHE A 628 -28.15 -21.66 28.74
C PHE A 628 -29.10 -20.66 28.08
N ASN A 629 -28.77 -20.39 26.82
CA ASN A 629 -29.69 -19.93 25.79
C ASN A 629 -29.84 -21.04 24.73
N LYS A 630 -30.73 -20.85 23.77
CA LYS A 630 -30.85 -21.70 22.58
C LYS A 630 -30.29 -20.98 21.36
N ILE A 631 -29.62 -21.74 20.50
CA ILE A 631 -29.22 -21.29 19.17
C ILE A 631 -29.99 -22.09 18.11
N GLU A 632 -30.52 -21.40 17.10
CA GLU A 632 -31.30 -22.02 16.02
C GLU A 632 -31.02 -21.34 14.66
N LEU A 633 -31.35 -22.04 13.57
CA LEU A 633 -31.21 -21.50 12.22
C LEU A 633 -32.53 -20.86 11.78
N VAL A 634 -32.45 -19.61 11.33
CA VAL A 634 -33.61 -18.85 10.82
C VAL A 634 -33.41 -18.56 9.34
N PRO A 635 -34.37 -18.85 8.46
CA PRO A 635 -34.25 -18.54 7.03
C PRO A 635 -33.91 -17.06 6.78
N ALA A 636 -32.93 -16.83 5.91
CA ALA A 636 -32.60 -15.49 5.43
C ALA A 636 -33.63 -15.01 4.40
N THR A 637 -34.05 -13.75 4.49
CA THR A 637 -35.05 -13.15 3.58
C THR A 637 -34.43 -12.49 2.34
N GLU A 638 -33.13 -12.62 2.14
CA GLU A 638 -32.38 -12.01 1.04
C GLU A 638 -32.76 -12.64 -0.32
N ALA A 639 -33.07 -11.80 -1.32
CA ALA A 639 -33.30 -12.24 -2.68
C ALA A 639 -31.95 -12.47 -3.39
N HIS A 640 -31.62 -13.72 -3.72
CA HIS A 640 -30.41 -14.03 -4.48
C HIS A 640 -30.75 -14.23 -5.96
N THR A 641 -30.19 -13.40 -6.83
CA THR A 641 -30.23 -13.62 -8.28
C THR A 641 -29.17 -14.70 -8.62
N ASN A 642 -29.56 -15.70 -9.43
CA ASN A 642 -28.70 -16.77 -9.97
C ASN A 642 -28.43 -18.03 -9.11
N GLN A 643 -29.25 -18.37 -8.11
CA GLN A 643 -29.13 -19.67 -7.44
C GLN A 643 -30.10 -20.72 -8.01
N ILE A 644 -29.69 -21.99 -7.96
CA ILE A 644 -30.52 -23.15 -8.31
C ILE A 644 -31.78 -23.15 -7.40
N PRO A 645 -32.97 -23.53 -7.92
CA PRO A 645 -34.17 -23.69 -7.09
C PRO A 645 -33.90 -24.55 -5.84
N GLY A 646 -34.28 -24.06 -4.66
CA GLY A 646 -34.13 -24.76 -3.38
C GLY A 646 -32.87 -24.42 -2.57
N TYR A 647 -32.00 -23.52 -3.05
CA TYR A 647 -30.93 -22.95 -2.22
C TYR A 647 -31.50 -21.90 -1.25
N GLN A 648 -31.31 -22.08 0.05
CA GLN A 648 -31.84 -21.20 1.09
C GLN A 648 -30.82 -21.02 2.21
N ASN A 649 -30.29 -19.81 2.36
CA ASN A 649 -29.39 -19.46 3.46
C ASN A 649 -30.16 -19.26 4.78
N THR A 650 -29.43 -19.38 5.90
CA THR A 650 -29.96 -19.13 7.24
C THR A 650 -29.04 -18.22 8.04
N HIS A 651 -29.60 -17.45 8.98
CA HIS A 651 -28.86 -16.77 10.04
C HIS A 651 -28.88 -17.61 11.32
N ASP A 652 -27.88 -17.44 12.18
CA ASP A 652 -27.91 -18.06 13.50
C ASP A 652 -28.64 -17.11 14.45
N ARG A 653 -29.62 -17.62 15.22
CA ARG A 653 -30.36 -16.83 16.22
C ARG A 653 -30.09 -17.39 17.60
N ILE A 654 -29.56 -16.54 18.48
CA ILE A 654 -29.49 -16.85 19.91
C ILE A 654 -30.69 -16.20 20.60
N ARG A 655 -31.44 -16.99 21.38
CA ARG A 655 -32.58 -16.53 22.18
C ARG A 655 -32.68 -17.29 23.50
N LYS A 656 -33.51 -16.79 24.41
CA LYS A 656 -33.90 -17.54 25.61
C LYS A 656 -34.63 -18.84 25.23
N LEU A 657 -34.47 -19.84 26.09
CA LEU A 657 -35.33 -21.01 26.11
C LEU A 657 -36.76 -20.58 26.47
N SER A 658 -37.75 -21.10 25.74
CA SER A 658 -39.16 -20.95 26.13
C SER A 658 -39.49 -21.80 27.36
N ASP A 659 -40.59 -21.48 28.04
CA ASP A 659 -41.04 -22.25 29.21
C ASP A 659 -41.24 -23.74 28.88
N VAL A 660 -41.74 -24.03 27.67
CA VAL A 660 -41.94 -25.40 27.18
C VAL A 660 -40.60 -26.11 26.94
N GLU A 661 -39.63 -25.44 26.33
CA GLU A 661 -38.29 -26.01 26.14
C GLU A 661 -37.61 -26.25 27.49
N LEU A 662 -37.74 -25.31 28.43
CA LEU A 662 -37.15 -25.40 29.76
C LEU A 662 -37.77 -26.54 30.58
N ALA A 663 -39.10 -26.70 30.54
CA ALA A 663 -39.80 -27.79 31.21
C ALA A 663 -39.31 -29.17 30.71
N ASN A 664 -39.02 -29.28 29.42
CA ASN A 664 -38.56 -30.50 28.77
C ASN A 664 -37.04 -30.68 28.77
N LEU A 665 -36.28 -29.70 29.24
CA LEU A 665 -34.83 -29.72 29.22
C LEU A 665 -34.28 -30.68 30.29
N ASN A 666 -33.68 -31.80 29.86
CA ASN A 666 -33.03 -32.77 30.74
C ASN A 666 -31.55 -32.87 30.37
N ILE A 667 -30.67 -32.35 31.23
CA ILE A 667 -29.23 -32.34 30.99
C ILE A 667 -28.54 -33.29 31.96
N SER A 668 -27.84 -34.29 31.44
CA SER A 668 -26.94 -35.17 32.21
C SER A 668 -25.54 -35.20 31.61
N THR A 669 -25.44 -35.07 30.28
CA THR A 669 -24.21 -35.16 29.51
C THR A 669 -24.14 -34.05 28.47
N ILE A 670 -22.94 -33.86 27.92
CA ILE A 670 -22.71 -32.92 26.82
C ILE A 670 -23.59 -33.21 25.59
N ASN A 671 -23.94 -34.48 25.35
CA ASN A 671 -24.81 -34.87 24.23
C ASN A 671 -26.21 -34.27 24.36
N ASP A 672 -26.74 -34.17 25.58
CA ASP A 672 -28.06 -33.57 25.82
C ASP A 672 -28.03 -32.07 25.49
N ALA A 673 -26.93 -31.38 25.81
CA ALA A 673 -26.76 -29.97 25.44
C ALA A 673 -26.67 -29.76 23.92
N ILE A 674 -26.04 -30.71 23.20
CA ILE A 674 -25.99 -30.70 21.74
C ILE A 674 -27.40 -30.94 21.15
N ASP A 675 -28.11 -31.96 21.64
CA ASP A 675 -29.44 -32.37 21.13
C ASP A 675 -30.50 -31.30 21.36
N HIS A 676 -30.39 -30.54 22.46
CA HIS A 676 -31.26 -29.42 22.74
C HIS A 676 -30.82 -28.10 22.07
N ALA A 677 -29.78 -28.13 21.23
CA ALA A 677 -29.22 -26.98 20.52
C ALA A 677 -28.88 -25.80 21.48
N LEU A 678 -28.23 -26.12 22.60
CA LEU A 678 -27.89 -25.12 23.60
C LEU A 678 -26.65 -24.31 23.22
N VAL A 679 -26.59 -23.10 23.79
CA VAL A 679 -25.41 -22.24 23.82
C VAL A 679 -25.26 -21.68 25.23
N ALA A 680 -24.02 -21.50 25.69
CA ALA A 680 -23.76 -20.88 26.99
C ALA A 680 -24.29 -19.44 27.03
N LYS A 681 -25.02 -19.10 28.10
CA LYS A 681 -25.50 -17.73 28.34
C LYS A 681 -24.35 -16.84 28.82
N THR A 682 -24.09 -15.76 28.08
CA THR A 682 -23.01 -14.81 28.36
C THR A 682 -23.26 -13.48 27.64
N SER A 683 -22.64 -12.39 28.11
CA SER A 683 -22.65 -11.10 27.40
C SER A 683 -21.85 -11.11 26.10
N LEU A 684 -20.98 -12.10 25.90
CA LEU A 684 -20.19 -12.25 24.66
C LEU A 684 -21.00 -12.89 23.51
N LEU A 685 -22.12 -13.54 23.83
CA LEU A 685 -23.05 -14.16 22.89
C LEU A 685 -24.46 -13.66 23.22
N PRO A 686 -24.72 -12.35 23.02
CA PRO A 686 -26.03 -11.77 23.31
C PRO A 686 -27.14 -12.43 22.46
N GLU A 687 -28.37 -12.29 22.95
CA GLU A 687 -29.58 -12.70 22.24
C GLU A 687 -29.78 -11.80 21.01
N GLN A 688 -29.48 -12.32 19.83
CA GLN A 688 -29.60 -11.62 18.54
C GLN A 688 -29.45 -12.59 17.37
N ASP A 689 -29.60 -12.04 16.17
CA ASP A 689 -29.23 -12.71 14.92
C ASP A 689 -27.76 -12.45 14.59
N TYR A 690 -27.04 -13.51 14.25
CA TYR A 690 -25.66 -13.50 13.80
C TYR A 690 -25.66 -13.69 12.28
N LEU A 691 -25.49 -12.57 11.60
CA LEU A 691 -25.63 -12.48 10.15
C LEU A 691 -24.35 -12.93 9.44
N ARG A 692 -24.43 -13.07 8.11
CA ARG A 692 -23.30 -13.39 7.23
C ARG A 692 -22.63 -12.11 6.68
N GLU A 693 -23.36 -10.98 6.71
CA GLU A 693 -23.04 -9.75 5.96
C GLU A 693 -21.98 -8.82 6.57
N ASN A 694 -21.25 -8.15 5.67
CA ASN A 694 -20.03 -7.35 5.87
C ASN A 694 -20.10 -6.23 6.97
N LEU A 695 -21.19 -5.49 7.17
CA LEU A 695 -21.15 -4.38 8.16
C LEU A 695 -21.58 -4.76 9.59
N LYS A 696 -22.02 -6.00 9.80
CA LYS A 696 -22.56 -6.44 11.10
C LYS A 696 -21.76 -7.60 11.69
N ASN A 697 -20.92 -8.27 10.92
CA ASN A 697 -20.34 -9.58 11.26
C ASN A 697 -19.01 -9.53 12.04
N TYR A 698 -18.89 -8.66 13.05
CA TYR A 698 -17.71 -8.55 13.93
C TYR A 698 -17.83 -9.39 15.21
N TYR A 699 -18.44 -10.56 15.09
CA TYR A 699 -18.58 -11.50 16.19
C TYR A 699 -17.57 -12.64 16.07
N PHE A 700 -17.33 -13.33 17.18
CA PHE A 700 -16.35 -14.39 17.27
C PHE A 700 -16.89 -15.56 18.10
N VAL A 701 -16.25 -16.71 17.99
CA VAL A 701 -16.55 -17.86 18.84
C VAL A 701 -15.75 -17.73 20.13
N PRO A 702 -16.37 -17.55 21.32
CA PRO A 702 -15.65 -17.44 22.58
C PRO A 702 -15.01 -18.77 23.01
N LEU A 703 -13.83 -18.71 23.65
CA LEU A 703 -13.11 -19.90 24.15
C LEU A 703 -13.82 -20.56 25.33
N TYR A 704 -14.38 -19.75 26.23
CA TYR A 704 -14.82 -20.20 27.55
C TYR A 704 -16.34 -20.40 27.65
N TYR A 705 -17.09 -19.92 26.67
CA TYR A 705 -18.55 -19.97 26.62
C TYR A 705 -19.00 -20.81 25.41
N PRO A 706 -19.21 -22.12 25.58
CA PRO A 706 -19.43 -23.02 24.46
C PRO A 706 -20.72 -22.79 23.68
N ILE A 707 -20.62 -22.94 22.36
CA ILE A 707 -21.75 -23.20 21.46
C ILE A 707 -21.85 -24.72 21.35
N TYR A 708 -22.76 -25.33 22.09
CA TYR A 708 -22.91 -26.79 22.14
C TYR A 708 -23.56 -27.33 20.87
N ALA A 709 -24.51 -26.59 20.29
CA ALA A 709 -25.30 -27.05 19.16
C ALA A 709 -24.45 -27.50 17.94
N GLY A 710 -24.91 -28.57 17.28
CA GLY A 710 -24.39 -29.08 16.00
C GLY A 710 -25.29 -28.71 14.83
N LEU A 711 -25.53 -27.41 14.63
CA LEU A 711 -26.45 -26.93 13.57
C LEU A 711 -25.83 -27.07 12.17
N GLN A 712 -26.65 -27.54 11.22
CA GLN A 712 -26.34 -27.56 9.79
C GLN A 712 -27.54 -27.12 8.96
N ASN A 713 -27.29 -26.46 7.83
CA ASN A 713 -28.30 -26.09 6.87
C ASN A 713 -28.25 -27.02 5.65
N ASN A 714 -29.29 -27.84 5.45
CA ASN A 714 -29.37 -28.80 4.36
C ASN A 714 -29.63 -28.18 2.98
N SER A 715 -29.99 -26.89 2.94
CA SER A 715 -30.36 -26.17 1.72
C SER A 715 -29.42 -25.00 1.40
N GLY A 716 -28.41 -24.71 2.21
CA GLY A 716 -27.50 -23.58 1.99
C GLY A 716 -26.41 -23.49 3.05
N THR A 717 -26.04 -22.27 3.45
CA THR A 717 -25.07 -22.03 4.54
C THR A 717 -25.74 -21.50 5.81
N VAL A 718 -25.10 -21.74 6.95
CA VAL A 718 -25.44 -21.18 8.28
C VAL A 718 -25.07 -19.70 8.41
N GLY A 719 -25.38 -19.07 9.56
CA GLY A 719 -24.94 -17.70 9.86
C GLY A 719 -23.43 -17.60 10.11
N GLY A 720 -22.94 -16.38 10.31
CA GLY A 720 -21.51 -16.11 10.46
C GLY A 720 -20.89 -16.70 11.74
N LEU A 721 -21.67 -16.91 12.79
CA LEU A 721 -21.16 -17.45 14.06
C LEU A 721 -20.94 -18.97 13.96
N GLN A 722 -21.96 -19.69 13.49
CA GLN A 722 -21.91 -21.13 13.30
C GLN A 722 -20.94 -21.51 12.18
N PHE A 723 -20.84 -20.69 11.13
CA PHE A 723 -19.85 -20.87 10.05
C PHE A 723 -18.42 -20.90 10.61
N ARG A 724 -18.02 -19.88 11.40
CA ARG A 724 -16.69 -19.82 12.01
C ARG A 724 -16.44 -20.99 12.94
N LYS A 725 -17.40 -21.33 13.81
CA LYS A 725 -17.26 -22.47 14.72
C LYS A 725 -16.99 -23.75 13.94
N THR A 726 -17.76 -23.99 12.88
CA THR A 726 -17.65 -25.19 12.06
C THR A 726 -16.36 -25.25 11.27
N ALA A 727 -15.94 -24.13 10.67
CA ALA A 727 -14.66 -24.05 9.96
C ALA A 727 -13.48 -24.37 10.90
N LEU A 728 -13.50 -23.84 12.13
CA LEU A 728 -12.47 -24.10 13.14
C LEU A 728 -12.50 -25.56 13.64
N GLU A 729 -13.69 -26.13 13.88
CA GLU A 729 -13.84 -27.54 14.29
C GLU A 729 -13.34 -28.50 13.20
N LEU A 730 -13.66 -28.22 11.94
CA LEU A 730 -13.19 -29.02 10.80
C LEU A 730 -11.70 -28.86 10.55
N LEU A 731 -11.13 -27.66 10.71
CA LEU A 731 -9.68 -27.46 10.66
C LEU A 731 -8.98 -28.29 11.74
N ALA A 732 -9.51 -28.31 12.96
CA ALA A 732 -8.95 -29.09 14.06
C ALA A 732 -9.04 -30.62 13.81
N ALA A 733 -10.16 -31.09 13.26
CA ALA A 733 -10.45 -32.52 13.12
C ALA A 733 -9.94 -33.15 11.81
N LYS A 734 -9.94 -32.39 10.72
CA LYS A 734 -9.66 -32.86 9.35
C LYS A 734 -8.55 -32.07 8.65
N GLY A 735 -8.05 -31.00 9.26
CA GLY A 735 -6.96 -30.20 8.68
C GLY A 735 -7.42 -29.22 7.62
N TRP A 736 -6.44 -28.58 6.98
CA TRP A 736 -6.69 -27.49 6.02
C TRP A 736 -7.37 -28.00 4.74
N GLU A 737 -6.79 -29.02 4.10
CA GLU A 737 -7.17 -29.44 2.75
C GLU A 737 -8.43 -30.30 2.69
N GLU A 738 -8.65 -31.14 3.72
CA GLU A 738 -9.77 -32.07 3.81
C GLU A 738 -10.93 -31.54 4.67
N GLY A 739 -10.66 -30.56 5.54
CA GLY A 739 -11.65 -29.99 6.45
C GLY A 739 -12.01 -28.55 6.09
N PHE A 740 -11.06 -27.63 6.33
CA PHE A 740 -11.30 -26.20 6.24
C PHE A 740 -11.67 -25.75 4.82
N ILE A 741 -10.83 -26.05 3.82
CA ILE A 741 -11.01 -25.61 2.43
C ILE A 741 -12.34 -26.09 1.82
N PRO A 742 -12.70 -27.39 1.83
CA PRO A 742 -13.96 -27.85 1.23
C PRO A 742 -15.21 -27.27 1.93
N TYR A 743 -15.10 -26.85 3.21
CA TYR A 743 -16.20 -26.20 3.93
C TYR A 743 -16.28 -24.69 3.72
N ALA A 744 -15.13 -24.02 3.73
CA ALA A 744 -15.02 -22.56 3.74
C ALA A 744 -14.93 -21.95 2.34
N THR A 745 -14.96 -22.73 1.26
CA THR A 745 -14.75 -22.22 -0.10
C THR A 745 -15.81 -22.73 -1.08
N ASP A 746 -15.72 -22.28 -2.33
CA ASP A 746 -16.50 -22.81 -3.43
C ASP A 746 -15.91 -24.08 -4.09
N LYS A 747 -14.87 -24.70 -3.50
CA LYS A 747 -14.18 -25.89 -4.05
C LYS A 747 -15.12 -27.00 -4.53
N LEU A 748 -16.20 -27.26 -3.79
CA LEU A 748 -17.17 -28.33 -4.09
C LEU A 748 -18.39 -27.86 -4.90
N LYS A 749 -18.43 -26.59 -5.31
CA LYS A 749 -19.59 -26.00 -5.98
C LYS A 749 -19.91 -26.69 -7.31
N ALA A 750 -18.92 -26.84 -8.19
CA ALA A 750 -19.12 -27.47 -9.49
C ALA A 750 -19.60 -28.93 -9.36
N GLU A 751 -19.11 -29.65 -8.35
CA GLU A 751 -19.53 -31.03 -8.06
C GLU A 751 -20.99 -31.07 -7.56
N ALA A 752 -21.38 -30.14 -6.67
CA ALA A 752 -22.76 -30.02 -6.20
C ALA A 752 -23.73 -29.71 -7.34
N GLU A 753 -23.37 -28.77 -8.21
CA GLU A 753 -24.16 -28.38 -9.38
C GLU A 753 -24.32 -29.55 -10.36
N ALA A 754 -23.25 -30.30 -10.64
CA ALA A 754 -23.29 -31.50 -11.48
C ALA A 754 -24.18 -32.60 -10.88
N ALA A 755 -24.28 -32.67 -9.55
CA ALA A 755 -25.19 -33.58 -8.85
C ALA A 755 -26.63 -33.06 -8.76
N GLY A 756 -26.94 -31.88 -9.30
CA GLY A 756 -28.26 -31.25 -9.21
C GLY A 756 -28.62 -30.82 -7.78
N ARG A 757 -27.63 -30.54 -6.93
CA ARG A 757 -27.80 -30.20 -5.51
C ARG A 757 -27.22 -28.82 -5.20
N PRO A 758 -27.78 -28.08 -4.24
CA PRO A 758 -27.13 -26.89 -3.70
C PRO A 758 -25.82 -27.27 -3.01
N LEU A 759 -24.84 -26.37 -3.00
CA LEU A 759 -23.67 -26.46 -2.12
C LEU A 759 -24.08 -26.15 -0.66
N SER A 760 -24.83 -27.07 -0.06
CA SER A 760 -25.31 -26.96 1.31
C SER A 760 -24.33 -27.57 2.31
N ASP A 761 -24.51 -27.29 3.61
CA ASP A 761 -23.73 -27.97 4.65
C ASP A 761 -23.86 -29.49 4.54
N GLN A 762 -25.06 -30.00 4.24
CA GLN A 762 -25.29 -31.43 4.04
C GLN A 762 -24.40 -32.00 2.93
N PHE A 763 -24.39 -31.36 1.75
CA PHE A 763 -23.57 -31.82 0.63
C PHE A 763 -22.08 -31.85 1.01
N ILE A 764 -21.61 -30.79 1.67
CA ILE A 764 -20.22 -30.66 2.10
C ILE A 764 -19.87 -31.74 3.13
N PHE A 765 -20.68 -31.95 4.15
CA PHE A 765 -20.40 -32.93 5.20
C PHE A 765 -20.44 -34.37 4.70
N GLU A 766 -21.30 -34.71 3.74
CA GLU A 766 -21.25 -36.02 3.06
C GLU A 766 -19.87 -36.26 2.41
N LYS A 767 -19.24 -35.22 1.86
CA LYS A 767 -17.91 -35.29 1.24
C LYS A 767 -16.79 -35.34 2.28
N ILE A 768 -16.82 -34.44 3.28
CA ILE A 768 -15.77 -34.34 4.30
C ILE A 768 -15.77 -35.56 5.24
N PHE A 769 -16.95 -36.06 5.62
CA PHE A 769 -17.05 -37.17 6.56
C PHE A 769 -16.96 -38.54 5.90
N ALA A 770 -17.23 -38.65 4.58
CA ALA A 770 -17.10 -39.91 3.84
C ALA A 770 -17.76 -41.10 4.56
N ASN A 771 -18.99 -40.91 5.06
CA ASN A 771 -19.78 -41.86 5.87
C ASN A 771 -19.29 -42.14 7.30
N GLN A 772 -18.26 -41.46 7.80
CA GLN A 772 -17.81 -41.57 9.19
C GLN A 772 -18.86 -41.02 10.18
N TYR A 773 -19.57 -39.96 9.78
CA TYR A 773 -20.63 -39.32 10.57
C TYR A 773 -21.82 -39.04 9.64
N ALA A 774 -23.03 -39.21 10.16
CA ALA A 774 -24.26 -38.97 9.40
C ALA A 774 -24.52 -37.47 9.15
N ASP A 775 -24.19 -36.64 10.14
CA ASP A 775 -24.42 -35.20 10.14
C ASP A 775 -23.44 -34.50 11.09
N TYR A 776 -23.50 -33.17 11.13
CA TYR A 776 -22.64 -32.35 11.98
C TYR A 776 -22.90 -32.58 13.48
N THR A 777 -24.13 -32.86 13.87
CA THR A 777 -24.48 -33.22 15.26
C THR A 777 -23.73 -34.49 15.69
N SER A 778 -23.73 -35.52 14.85
CA SER A 778 -23.04 -36.79 15.10
C SER A 778 -21.53 -36.61 15.17
N PHE A 779 -20.96 -35.81 14.27
CA PHE A 779 -19.55 -35.41 14.33
C PHE A 779 -19.22 -34.73 15.66
N LYS A 780 -20.01 -33.74 16.08
CA LYS A 780 -19.76 -32.98 17.31
C LYS A 780 -19.80 -33.86 18.56
N LYS A 781 -20.79 -34.77 18.65
CA LYS A 781 -20.86 -35.77 19.73
C LYS A 781 -19.62 -36.66 19.76
N ALA A 782 -19.14 -37.11 18.60
CA ALA A 782 -17.93 -37.91 18.49
C ALA A 782 -16.68 -37.14 18.94
N MET A 783 -16.57 -35.85 18.61
CA MET A 783 -15.43 -35.04 19.02
C MET A 783 -15.36 -34.87 20.54
N TYR A 784 -16.49 -34.63 21.21
CA TYR A 784 -16.57 -34.60 22.68
C TYR A 784 -16.24 -35.97 23.28
N LYS A 785 -16.81 -37.05 22.72
CA LYS A 785 -16.55 -38.41 23.17
C LYS A 785 -15.06 -38.75 23.14
N GLU A 786 -14.35 -38.38 22.06
CA GLU A 786 -12.91 -38.63 21.93
C GLU A 786 -12.10 -38.05 23.11
N ARG A 787 -12.43 -36.83 23.56
CA ARG A 787 -11.71 -36.16 24.67
C ARG A 787 -12.10 -36.76 26.01
N LEU A 788 -13.38 -37.09 26.20
CA LEU A 788 -13.86 -37.74 27.42
C LEU A 788 -13.28 -39.15 27.58
N ASP A 789 -13.07 -39.90 26.50
CA ASP A 789 -12.43 -41.22 26.55
C ASP A 789 -10.94 -41.10 26.96
N LYS A 790 -10.29 -39.96 26.67
CA LYS A 790 -8.89 -39.68 27.00
C LYS A 790 -8.68 -38.96 28.35
N LYS A 791 -9.74 -38.54 29.05
CA LYS A 791 -9.65 -37.70 30.25
C LYS A 791 -8.74 -38.22 31.36
N ASN A 792 -8.59 -39.54 31.50
CA ASN A 792 -7.74 -40.16 32.52
C ASN A 792 -6.24 -40.14 32.17
N SER A 793 -5.89 -39.70 30.96
CA SER A 793 -4.51 -39.55 30.49
C SER A 793 -4.05 -38.09 30.45
N MET A 794 -4.84 -37.13 30.95
CA MET A 794 -4.44 -35.73 30.96
C MET A 794 -3.12 -35.53 31.72
N LYS A 795 -2.23 -34.74 31.15
CA LYS A 795 -0.99 -34.30 31.80
C LYS A 795 -1.31 -33.36 32.95
N ALA A 796 -0.58 -33.49 34.06
CA ALA A 796 -0.76 -32.65 35.22
C ALA A 796 -0.37 -31.19 34.94
N ILE A 797 -1.12 -30.24 35.51
CA ILE A 797 -0.84 -28.81 35.43
C ILE A 797 -1.01 -28.14 36.79
N SER A 798 -0.22 -27.09 37.05
CA SER A 798 -0.40 -26.20 38.19
C SER A 798 -0.56 -24.76 37.72
N PHE A 799 -1.47 -24.02 38.34
CA PHE A 799 -1.79 -22.64 37.97
C PHE A 799 -2.33 -21.86 39.16
N ILE A 800 -2.37 -20.53 39.02
CA ILE A 800 -2.97 -19.65 40.03
C ILE A 800 -4.44 -19.42 39.66
N TYR A 801 -5.34 -19.70 40.59
CA TYR A 801 -6.76 -19.43 40.47
C TYR A 801 -7.31 -18.86 41.78
N ASN A 802 -8.02 -17.73 41.72
CA ASN A 802 -8.54 -17.03 42.89
C ASN A 802 -7.50 -16.80 44.02
N GLY A 803 -6.27 -16.45 43.63
CA GLY A 803 -5.17 -16.18 44.56
C GLY A 803 -4.56 -17.43 45.23
N ARG A 804 -4.94 -18.63 44.78
CA ARG A 804 -4.43 -19.91 45.30
C ARG A 804 -3.74 -20.69 44.20
N THR A 805 -2.73 -21.49 44.57
CA THR A 805 -2.13 -22.46 43.65
C THR A 805 -3.03 -23.68 43.62
N GLU A 806 -3.58 -23.98 42.44
CA GLU A 806 -4.35 -25.18 42.17
C GLU A 806 -3.49 -26.13 41.33
N THR A 807 -3.66 -27.43 41.53
CA THR A 807 -3.01 -28.47 40.72
C THR A 807 -4.06 -29.47 40.26
N ILE A 808 -4.12 -29.73 38.95
CA ILE A 808 -4.97 -30.76 38.36
C ILE A 808 -4.06 -31.93 37.99
N GLU A 809 -4.16 -33.02 38.74
CA GLU A 809 -3.39 -34.26 38.49
C GLU A 809 -4.25 -35.33 37.81
N ASN A 810 -5.58 -35.18 37.87
CA ASN A 810 -6.56 -36.15 37.36
C ASN A 810 -7.92 -35.49 37.11
N TYR A 811 -8.82 -36.26 36.47
CA TYR A 811 -10.17 -35.82 36.13
C TYR A 811 -11.02 -35.44 37.37
N ASP A 812 -10.87 -36.14 38.49
CA ASP A 812 -11.66 -35.86 39.70
C ASP A 812 -11.36 -34.48 40.29
N THR A 813 -10.09 -34.07 40.24
CA THR A 813 -9.68 -32.73 40.68
C THR A 813 -10.23 -31.65 39.76
N LEU A 814 -10.18 -31.87 38.44
CA LEU A 814 -10.80 -30.98 37.46
C LEU A 814 -12.32 -30.85 37.72
N LYS A 815 -13.00 -31.98 37.93
CA LYS A 815 -14.44 -32.02 38.20
C LYS A 815 -14.81 -31.24 39.46
N ARG A 816 -14.06 -31.42 40.55
CA ARG A 816 -14.26 -30.68 41.80
C ARG A 816 -14.10 -29.17 41.61
N LEU A 817 -13.04 -28.73 40.92
CA LEU A 817 -12.80 -27.31 40.66
C LEU A 817 -13.91 -26.70 39.79
N MET A 818 -14.34 -27.42 38.75
CA MET A 818 -15.43 -26.96 37.89
C MET A 818 -16.76 -26.90 38.66
N GLN A 819 -17.08 -27.89 39.49
CA GLN A 819 -18.26 -27.85 40.36
C GLN A 819 -18.26 -26.64 41.29
N ASP A 820 -17.13 -26.32 41.92
CA ASP A 820 -17.00 -25.12 42.76
C ASP A 820 -17.22 -23.83 41.93
N ALA A 821 -16.64 -23.75 40.73
CA ALA A 821 -16.84 -22.62 39.84
C ALA A 821 -18.31 -22.44 39.41
N VAL A 822 -18.99 -23.54 39.02
CA VAL A 822 -20.42 -23.53 38.70
C VAL A 822 -21.27 -23.11 39.91
N ASN A 823 -20.95 -23.61 41.11
CA ASN A 823 -21.66 -23.25 42.34
C ASN A 823 -21.60 -21.75 42.59
N LYS A 824 -20.40 -21.17 42.49
CA LYS A 824 -20.19 -19.74 42.73
C LYS A 824 -20.87 -18.88 41.70
N ASP A 825 -20.80 -19.26 40.42
CA ASP A 825 -21.50 -18.52 39.36
C ASP A 825 -23.02 -18.61 39.51
N TYR A 826 -23.55 -19.76 39.92
CA TYR A 826 -24.99 -19.91 40.20
C TYR A 826 -25.42 -19.04 41.40
N GLN A 827 -24.67 -19.06 42.50
CA GLN A 827 -24.93 -18.23 43.68
C GLN A 827 -24.88 -16.72 43.34
N ALA A 828 -23.88 -16.30 42.56
CA ALA A 828 -23.81 -14.92 42.07
C ALA A 828 -25.07 -14.57 41.26
N ALA A 829 -25.47 -15.44 40.33
CA ALA A 829 -26.64 -15.21 39.50
C ALA A 829 -27.95 -15.14 40.31
N GLN A 830 -28.12 -15.99 41.32
CA GLN A 830 -29.26 -15.92 42.25
C GLN A 830 -29.31 -14.61 43.04
N ASN A 831 -28.16 -13.98 43.27
CA ASN A 831 -28.04 -12.66 43.91
C ASN A 831 -28.10 -11.50 42.91
N GLY A 832 -28.45 -11.74 41.63
CA GLY A 832 -28.48 -10.72 40.59
C GLY A 832 -27.10 -10.20 40.16
N GLN A 833 -26.04 -10.94 40.46
CA GLN A 833 -24.64 -10.61 40.13
C GLN A 833 -24.15 -11.46 38.95
N ILE A 834 -23.14 -10.96 38.23
CA ILE A 834 -22.48 -11.71 37.16
C ILE A 834 -21.31 -12.50 37.76
N GLY A 835 -21.33 -13.83 37.58
CA GLY A 835 -20.24 -14.72 37.97
C GLY A 835 -19.24 -14.96 36.83
N PHE A 836 -17.95 -14.93 37.15
CA PHE A 836 -16.85 -15.18 36.21
C PHE A 836 -15.95 -16.35 36.64
N ASN A 837 -16.38 -17.18 37.58
CA ASN A 837 -15.56 -18.25 38.15
C ASN A 837 -15.28 -19.35 37.12
N ARG A 838 -16.27 -19.73 36.30
CA ARG A 838 -16.07 -20.70 35.20
C ARG A 838 -15.09 -20.15 34.17
N GLN A 839 -15.30 -18.90 33.73
CA GLN A 839 -14.41 -18.25 32.77
C GLN A 839 -12.98 -18.18 33.30
N GLY A 840 -12.79 -17.71 34.54
CA GLY A 840 -11.47 -17.59 35.16
C GLY A 840 -10.77 -18.94 35.34
N LEU A 841 -11.51 -20.00 35.68
CA LEU A 841 -10.95 -21.34 35.81
C LEU A 841 -10.52 -21.89 34.44
N LYS A 842 -11.38 -21.78 33.42
CA LYS A 842 -11.07 -22.24 32.07
C LYS A 842 -9.89 -21.48 31.46
N ASP A 843 -9.82 -20.16 31.66
CA ASP A 843 -8.71 -19.32 31.22
C ASP A 843 -7.38 -19.73 31.86
N ALA A 844 -7.36 -19.95 33.17
CA ALA A 844 -6.15 -20.38 33.89
C ALA A 844 -5.68 -21.77 33.44
N ILE A 845 -6.61 -22.72 33.25
CA ILE A 845 -6.31 -24.06 32.74
C ILE A 845 -5.76 -24.00 31.32
N LEU A 846 -6.40 -23.23 30.43
CA LEU A 846 -5.98 -23.13 29.04
C LEU A 846 -4.58 -22.52 28.92
N LYS A 847 -4.31 -21.42 29.65
CA LYS A 847 -2.97 -20.83 29.74
C LYS A 847 -1.91 -21.81 30.24
N ALA A 848 -2.25 -22.61 31.25
CA ALA A 848 -1.34 -23.63 31.77
C ALA A 848 -1.00 -24.69 30.72
N TYR A 849 -1.98 -25.15 29.95
CA TYR A 849 -1.76 -26.11 28.87
C TYR A 849 -1.03 -25.52 27.67
N VAL A 850 -1.34 -24.28 27.25
CA VAL A 850 -0.59 -23.56 26.21
C VAL A 850 0.89 -23.52 26.59
N LYS A 851 1.20 -23.16 27.84
CA LYS A 851 2.56 -23.13 28.35
C LYS A 851 3.19 -24.51 28.41
N LEU A 852 2.49 -25.52 28.94
CA LEU A 852 3.02 -26.89 29.10
C LEU A 852 3.36 -27.52 27.75
N THR A 853 2.54 -27.27 26.73
CA THR A 853 2.62 -27.94 25.42
C THR A 853 3.40 -27.15 24.38
N ASP A 854 3.98 -26.02 24.76
CA ASP A 854 4.62 -25.05 23.86
C ASP A 854 3.69 -24.65 22.70
N SER A 855 2.60 -23.95 23.04
CA SER A 855 1.56 -23.55 22.09
C SER A 855 0.95 -24.74 21.32
N PHE A 856 0.65 -25.84 22.03
CA PHE A 856 0.09 -27.07 21.45
C PHE A 856 0.93 -27.65 20.32
N SER A 857 2.25 -27.62 20.48
CA SER A 857 3.17 -28.44 19.67
C SER A 857 3.18 -29.90 20.12
N SER A 858 2.58 -30.19 21.28
CA SER A 858 2.32 -31.54 21.80
C SER A 858 0.93 -31.66 22.41
N SER A 859 0.43 -32.90 22.58
CA SER A 859 -0.89 -33.14 23.16
C SER A 859 -0.91 -32.89 24.68
N ILE A 860 -2.08 -32.50 25.20
CA ILE A 860 -2.36 -32.44 26.64
C ILE A 860 -2.59 -33.83 27.26
N PHE A 861 -2.80 -34.85 26.44
CA PHE A 861 -2.95 -36.24 26.88
C PHE A 861 -1.59 -36.94 26.84
N GLY A 862 -1.38 -37.87 27.76
CA GLY A 862 -0.25 -38.80 27.79
C GLY A 862 -0.34 -39.83 26.66
N GLU A 863 0.78 -40.50 26.42
CA GLU A 863 0.88 -41.62 25.47
C GLU A 863 0.12 -42.86 25.94
#